data_AF-A0A819WKZ8-F1
#
_entry.id   AF-A0A819WKZ8-F1
#
_cell.length_a   1.000
_cell.length_b   1.000
_cell.length_c   1.000
_cell.angle_alpha   90.00
_cell.angle_beta   90.00
_cell.angle_gamma   90.00
#
_symmetry.space_group_name_H-M   'P 1'
#
loop_
_entity.id
_entity.type
_entity.pdbx_description
1 polymer ?
#
loop_
_entity_poly.entity_id
_entity_poly.type
_entity_poly.pdbx_seq_one_letter_code
_entity_poly.pdbx_strand_id
1 'polypeptide(L)'
;MFVNAIPLRCQLDPHLSFHKVTKQVRDTVINCTKYSYFPLQHILSQHPNLSNPVFLDTSFDFISSMRRDGENEIMIGDSPFSLLPHSIKISENEIKSKFDFILSFQHDLNLNEISCTIDASTDLFNAETVCIILQRLQTILHQQFTAFDCTTNVPIYELSLALPNERLLMQSMNNTQISFPFSVTCIHHGFVYEAMKHPQKLSVELDEQSLTYCELLYYVQVLSLTLLNEYHVFPGEIVCQCVERSLTMVIGIMGIEMVGCIYCPLSPRDPQHRLHALTQQTQSHLVLVHWLTKMKFNNDILSTDIHSIFANNDAMSDADFDRLSSVKVTPNDIAYIIFTSGSTGIPKAVQVRHENFIRYMCSFVSVSTLNKDDVAVQMARSTFDVHLRQIVGVLLIGATLVLLRAGGMTDFDYLADVLYNKQITHFNTVSVLFQSFLSFLIQYKKIYAVKYLRSLCNGGEVFVFKLIDLIQASNIPNCTLWNLYGPAETTITSTFHLIDIRASTKCIPIGRSLSNYQCLILNEFLQSPSVNQEGELFVGGVGVFAGYLDRDDLTAKALIEIDGDLFYRTGDLVRMDNSGLLYYQGRKDHQVKLHGQRIELGEIERCLLNIISISACVVMKWNDDHLVTYVQSSQINEEQLRQHCQSHLPPHMIPSIFIILDKLPLNQNGKVDRKQLPSPKSSLSTLLLSDKSDTPLNQFEESIHTIWCQVLHCNENYISGTASFFSVGGHSLRFIELYYRYQALFNFDAHSLSIGLFLQQPTIRQHAQLLQTLPSNDTQTTRWQSLYINQGKTFLN
;
A
#
# COMPACT_ATOMS: atom_id res chain seq x y z
N MET A 1 28.75 -28.57 41.71
CA MET A 1 28.68 -27.83 40.44
C MET A 1 29.00 -26.38 40.78
N PHE A 2 30.19 -25.89 40.42
CA PHE A 2 30.72 -24.56 40.81
C PHE A 2 30.63 -23.52 39.69
N VAL A 3 30.18 -23.92 38.50
CA VAL A 3 30.02 -23.02 37.34
C VAL A 3 28.72 -22.24 37.51
N ASN A 4 28.82 -20.91 37.42
CA ASN A 4 27.69 -19.99 37.49
C ASN A 4 27.64 -19.13 36.23
N ALA A 5 26.47 -19.03 35.61
CA ALA A 5 26.26 -18.18 34.43
C ALA A 5 26.04 -16.73 34.87
N ILE A 6 26.77 -15.79 34.27
CA ILE A 6 26.70 -14.37 34.61
C ILE A 6 26.00 -13.65 33.46
N PRO A 7 24.82 -13.03 33.68
CA PRO A 7 24.13 -12.32 32.61
C PRO A 7 24.90 -11.04 32.27
N LEU A 8 25.36 -10.93 31.02
CA LEU A 8 26.04 -9.76 30.50
C LEU A 8 25.07 -8.92 29.67
N ARG A 9 24.90 -7.65 30.03
CA ARG A 9 24.13 -6.68 29.23
C ARG A 9 25.08 -5.79 28.45
N CYS A 10 25.21 -6.04 27.16
CA CYS A 10 26.04 -5.24 26.25
C CYS A 10 25.14 -4.29 25.44
N GLN A 11 25.31 -2.98 25.61
CA GLN A 11 24.69 -1.98 24.74
C GLN A 11 25.76 -1.45 23.78
N LEU A 12 25.64 -1.80 22.50
CA LEU A 12 26.62 -1.45 21.49
C LEU A 12 26.19 -0.17 20.76
N ASP A 13 27.12 0.78 20.61
CA ASP A 13 26.93 1.95 19.74
C ASP A 13 27.47 1.62 18.34
N PRO A 14 26.62 1.62 17.30
CA PRO A 14 27.00 1.25 15.94
C PRO A 14 28.12 2.12 15.33
N HIS A 15 28.28 3.35 15.83
CA HIS A 15 29.29 4.30 15.34
C HIS A 15 30.68 4.05 15.92
N LEU A 16 30.80 3.22 16.96
CA LEU A 16 32.09 2.88 17.53
C LEU A 16 32.84 1.92 16.63
N SER A 17 34.17 2.02 16.64
CA SER A 17 35.01 1.03 15.97
C SER A 17 35.01 -0.30 16.71
N PHE A 18 35.30 -1.38 16.00
CA PHE A 18 35.39 -2.72 16.59
C PHE A 18 36.32 -2.78 17.81
N HIS A 19 37.44 -2.06 17.76
CA HIS A 19 38.37 -1.95 18.90
C HIS A 19 37.74 -1.26 20.14
N LYS A 20 36.95 -0.21 19.93
CA LYS A 20 36.25 0.47 21.04
C LYS A 20 35.16 -0.40 21.63
N VAL A 21 34.42 -1.12 20.78
CA VAL A 21 33.39 -2.07 21.19
C VAL A 21 33.99 -3.23 22.01
N THR A 22 35.07 -3.85 21.53
CA THR A 22 35.76 -4.91 22.27
C THR A 22 36.28 -4.45 23.62
N LYS A 23 36.82 -3.22 23.71
CA LYS A 23 37.21 -2.61 24.98
C LYS A 23 36.01 -2.42 25.92
N GLN A 24 34.87 -1.92 25.41
CA GLN A 24 33.65 -1.73 26.18
C GLN A 24 33.10 -3.06 26.73
N VAL A 25 33.08 -4.10 25.89
CA VAL A 25 32.63 -5.45 26.29
C VAL A 25 33.58 -6.03 27.34
N ARG A 26 34.90 -5.91 27.15
CA ARG A 26 35.91 -6.34 28.13
C ARG A 26 35.70 -5.67 29.49
N ASP A 27 35.52 -4.35 29.52
CA ASP A 27 35.31 -3.61 30.76
C ASP A 27 33.98 -4.01 31.44
N THR A 28 32.95 -4.35 30.65
CA THR A 28 31.68 -4.91 31.16
C THR A 28 31.88 -6.28 31.80
N VAL A 29 32.62 -7.18 31.14
CA VAL A 29 32.94 -8.51 31.67
C VAL A 29 33.74 -8.41 32.98
N ILE A 30 34.77 -7.55 33.04
CA ILE A 30 35.58 -7.32 34.24
C ILE A 30 34.72 -6.80 35.41
N ASN A 31 33.74 -5.95 35.12
CA ASN A 31 32.86 -5.42 36.16
C ASN A 31 31.82 -6.44 36.64
N CYS A 32 31.24 -7.24 35.73
CA CYS A 32 30.25 -8.26 36.08
C CYS A 32 30.86 -9.46 36.81
N THR A 33 32.09 -9.86 36.46
CA THR A 33 32.80 -10.99 37.11
C THR A 33 33.05 -10.76 38.59
N LYS A 34 33.11 -9.50 39.06
CA LYS A 34 33.14 -9.15 40.49
C LYS A 34 31.95 -9.72 41.28
N TYR A 35 30.83 -10.00 40.60
CA TYR A 35 29.60 -10.53 41.19
C TYR A 35 29.33 -11.99 40.80
N SER A 36 30.35 -12.71 40.31
CA SER A 36 30.25 -14.10 39.83
C SER A 36 29.72 -15.11 40.86
N TYR A 37 29.73 -14.76 42.16
CA TYR A 37 29.20 -15.58 43.24
C TYR A 37 27.67 -15.52 43.39
N PHE A 38 26.97 -14.57 42.72
CA PHE A 38 25.51 -14.47 42.77
C PHE A 38 24.83 -15.41 41.77
N PRO A 39 24.01 -16.38 42.21
CA PRO A 39 23.38 -17.35 41.30
C PRO A 39 22.41 -16.69 40.31
N LEU A 40 22.46 -17.07 39.03
CA LEU A 40 21.55 -16.56 37.99
C LEU A 40 20.07 -16.74 38.36
N GLN A 41 19.71 -17.87 38.97
CA GLN A 41 18.33 -18.14 39.41
C GLN A 41 17.80 -17.09 40.40
N HIS A 42 18.68 -16.57 41.26
CA HIS A 42 18.31 -15.54 42.22
C HIS A 42 18.04 -14.21 41.50
N ILE A 43 18.87 -13.84 40.51
CA ILE A 43 18.66 -12.65 39.67
C ILE A 43 17.31 -12.74 38.94
N LEU A 44 17.02 -13.88 38.32
CA LEU A 44 15.75 -14.09 37.60
C LEU A 44 14.54 -14.01 38.54
N SER A 45 14.64 -14.55 39.77
CA SER A 45 13.55 -14.50 40.75
C SER A 45 13.18 -13.08 41.19
N GLN A 46 14.13 -12.14 41.13
CA GLN A 46 13.92 -10.72 41.44
C GLN A 46 13.33 -9.93 40.26
N HIS A 47 13.26 -10.53 39.07
CA HIS A 47 12.73 -9.92 37.86
C HIS A 47 11.65 -10.80 37.22
N PRO A 48 10.50 -11.01 37.89
CA PRO A 48 9.45 -11.95 37.45
C PRO A 48 8.79 -11.57 36.10
N ASN A 49 8.96 -10.33 35.65
CA ASN A 49 8.49 -9.86 34.34
C ASN A 49 9.35 -10.37 33.16
N LEU A 50 10.51 -10.97 33.43
CA LEU A 50 11.36 -11.61 32.43
C LEU A 50 11.00 -13.09 32.34
N SER A 51 9.89 -13.40 31.68
CA SER A 51 9.50 -14.78 31.37
C SER A 51 10.35 -15.28 30.19
N ASN A 52 11.23 -16.26 30.40
CA ASN A 52 12.12 -16.85 29.38
C ASN A 52 12.98 -15.82 28.60
N PRO A 53 13.93 -15.12 29.26
CA PRO A 53 14.88 -14.28 28.55
C PRO A 53 15.73 -15.11 27.57
N VAL A 54 15.80 -14.65 26.31
CA VAL A 54 16.68 -15.23 25.28
C VAL A 54 18.12 -14.96 25.69
N PHE A 55 18.81 -16.00 26.17
CA PHE A 55 20.22 -15.92 26.52
C PHE A 55 21.07 -16.51 25.39
N LEU A 56 21.99 -15.70 24.88
CA LEU A 56 23.17 -16.19 24.18
C LEU A 56 24.21 -16.54 25.24
N ASP A 57 24.49 -17.82 25.43
CA ASP A 57 25.57 -18.24 26.32
C ASP A 57 26.88 -18.36 25.54
N THR A 58 27.97 -17.91 26.15
CA THR A 58 29.30 -17.95 25.52
C THR A 58 30.31 -18.52 26.50
N SER A 59 31.03 -19.57 26.10
CA SER A 59 32.11 -20.16 26.90
C SER A 59 33.45 -20.10 26.17
N PHE A 60 34.54 -19.99 26.93
CA PHE A 60 35.91 -19.99 26.42
C PHE A 60 36.75 -20.97 27.25
N ASP A 61 37.15 -22.07 26.63
CA ASP A 61 37.97 -23.10 27.25
C ASP A 61 39.38 -23.12 26.64
N PHE A 62 40.41 -23.15 27.50
CA PHE A 62 41.81 -23.30 27.08
C PHE A 62 42.26 -24.72 27.39
N ILE A 63 42.61 -25.48 26.36
CA ILE A 63 43.05 -26.87 26.53
C ILE A 63 44.53 -26.98 26.16
N SER A 64 45.32 -27.46 27.12
CA SER A 64 46.69 -27.91 26.91
C SER A 64 46.76 -29.40 27.20
N SER A 65 47.26 -30.18 26.23
CA SER A 65 47.48 -31.62 26.42
C SER A 65 48.84 -31.95 27.06
N MET A 66 49.68 -30.95 27.35
CA MET A 66 50.91 -31.13 28.13
C MET A 66 50.58 -31.24 29.62
N ARG A 67 50.18 -32.43 30.08
CA ARG A 67 50.38 -32.81 31.48
C ARG A 67 51.87 -33.02 31.70
N ARG A 68 52.60 -31.96 32.08
CA ARG A 68 53.85 -32.10 32.83
C ARG A 68 53.58 -31.69 34.26
N ASP A 69 53.86 -32.60 35.18
CA ASP A 69 53.86 -32.32 36.61
C ASP A 69 54.70 -31.07 36.89
N GLY A 70 54.11 -30.05 37.50
CA GLY A 70 54.86 -29.04 38.24
C GLY A 70 54.47 -27.59 38.02
N GLU A 71 54.44 -27.07 36.79
CA GLU A 71 54.35 -25.62 36.57
C GLU A 71 53.51 -25.29 35.32
N ASN A 72 52.31 -24.76 35.54
CA ASN A 72 51.44 -24.25 34.48
C ASN A 72 51.86 -22.82 34.11
N GLU A 73 52.95 -22.66 33.36
CA GLU A 73 53.17 -21.40 32.63
C GLU A 73 52.43 -21.46 31.29
N ILE A 74 51.28 -20.79 31.24
CA ILE A 74 50.59 -20.49 29.98
C ILE A 74 51.36 -19.35 29.30
N MET A 75 52.26 -19.70 28.39
CA MET A 75 52.92 -18.72 27.51
C MET A 75 51.93 -18.31 26.41
N ILE A 76 51.23 -17.19 26.59
CA ILE A 76 50.44 -16.54 25.53
C ILE A 76 51.45 -15.87 24.60
N GLY A 77 51.78 -16.51 23.48
CA GLY A 77 52.68 -15.94 22.47
C GLY A 77 52.01 -14.80 21.70
N ASP A 78 52.72 -13.67 21.56
CA ASP A 78 52.40 -12.62 20.62
C ASP A 78 52.60 -13.13 19.18
N SER A 79 51.55 -13.61 18.53
CA SER A 79 51.58 -13.92 17.09
C SER A 79 50.28 -13.46 16.43
N PRO A 80 50.34 -12.81 15.25
CA PRO A 80 49.14 -12.41 14.52
C PRO A 80 48.35 -13.65 14.11
N PHE A 81 47.12 -13.77 14.61
CA PHE A 81 46.21 -14.87 14.31
C PHE A 81 45.85 -14.88 12.82
N SER A 82 46.28 -15.90 12.06
CA SER A 82 45.68 -16.23 10.77
C SER A 82 44.68 -17.38 10.96
N LEU A 83 43.43 -17.07 11.28
CA LEU A 83 42.37 -18.07 11.38
C LEU A 83 41.88 -18.42 9.97
N LEU A 84 42.37 -19.52 9.40
CA LEU A 84 41.77 -20.13 8.21
C LEU A 84 40.82 -21.25 8.67
N PRO A 85 39.49 -21.13 8.47
CA PRO A 85 38.55 -22.17 8.89
C PRO A 85 38.80 -23.47 8.11
N HIS A 86 39.15 -24.54 8.82
CA HIS A 86 39.60 -25.80 8.20
C HIS A 86 38.49 -26.83 7.96
N SER A 87 37.44 -26.87 8.80
CA SER A 87 36.29 -27.77 8.60
C SER A 87 35.06 -27.36 9.42
N ILE A 88 33.85 -27.60 8.88
CA ILE A 88 32.58 -27.53 9.61
C ILE A 88 32.09 -28.97 9.77
N LYS A 89 31.86 -29.41 11.01
CA LYS A 89 31.24 -30.70 11.32
C LYS A 89 29.88 -30.45 11.98
N ILE A 90 28.83 -31.01 11.41
CA ILE A 90 27.49 -30.99 11.99
C ILE A 90 27.24 -32.38 12.57
N SER A 91 26.90 -32.44 13.86
CA SER A 91 26.49 -33.67 14.52
C SER A 91 25.17 -33.44 15.23
N GLU A 92 24.18 -34.27 14.97
CA GLU A 92 22.93 -34.31 15.72
C GLU A 92 23.14 -35.18 16.96
N ASN A 93 23.48 -34.56 18.08
CA ASN A 93 23.56 -35.23 19.37
C ASN A 93 22.43 -34.69 20.26
N GLU A 94 21.70 -35.58 20.95
CA GLU A 94 20.73 -35.15 21.97
C GLU A 94 21.47 -34.53 23.18
N ILE A 95 21.60 -33.21 23.19
CA ILE A 95 22.15 -32.46 24.32
C ILE A 95 20.99 -31.74 25.02
N LYS A 96 20.79 -32.03 26.31
CA LYS A 96 19.87 -31.25 27.15
C LYS A 96 20.50 -29.88 27.47
N SER A 97 20.30 -28.90 26.58
CA SER A 97 20.68 -27.50 26.83
C SER A 97 19.67 -26.79 27.73
N LYS A 98 20.14 -25.88 28.58
CA LYS A 98 19.29 -24.96 29.37
C LYS A 98 19.03 -23.63 28.65
N PHE A 99 19.67 -23.41 27.51
CA PHE A 99 19.64 -22.17 26.74
C PHE A 99 19.29 -22.43 25.27
N ASP A 100 18.73 -21.42 24.62
CA ASP A 100 18.28 -21.49 23.23
C ASP A 100 19.46 -21.62 22.24
N PHE A 101 20.60 -21.02 22.58
CA PHE A 101 21.79 -20.94 21.72
C PHE A 101 23.06 -20.74 22.56
N ILE A 102 24.04 -21.64 22.40
CA ILE A 102 25.33 -21.62 23.11
C ILE A 102 26.46 -21.58 22.09
N LEU A 103 27.40 -20.67 22.27
CA LEU A 103 28.61 -20.53 21.47
C LEU A 103 29.84 -20.84 22.33
N SER A 104 30.48 -21.97 22.08
CA SER A 104 31.62 -22.45 22.87
C SER A 104 32.90 -22.36 22.04
N PHE A 105 33.86 -21.56 22.51
CA PHE A 105 35.18 -21.45 21.90
C PHE A 105 36.19 -22.29 22.69
N GLN A 106 36.99 -23.07 21.98
CA GLN A 106 38.06 -23.85 22.58
C GLN A 106 39.37 -23.54 21.85
N HIS A 107 40.38 -23.07 22.59
CA HIS A 107 41.73 -22.83 22.08
C HIS A 107 42.63 -24.02 22.42
N ASP A 108 43.09 -24.75 21.40
CA ASP A 108 44.16 -25.73 21.53
C ASP A 108 45.50 -25.01 21.48
N LEU A 109 46.16 -24.92 22.64
CA LEU A 109 47.42 -24.20 22.77
C LEU A 109 48.60 -24.90 22.06
N ASN A 110 48.49 -26.20 21.75
CA ASN A 110 49.55 -26.94 21.06
C ASN A 110 49.47 -26.75 19.55
N LEU A 111 48.26 -26.81 19.00
CA LEU A 111 48.01 -26.61 17.58
C LEU A 111 47.91 -25.12 17.21
N ASN A 112 47.74 -24.26 18.22
CA ASN A 112 47.39 -22.85 18.10
C ASN A 112 46.11 -22.65 17.26
N GLU A 113 45.13 -23.55 17.45
CA GLU A 113 43.86 -23.55 16.73
C GLU A 113 42.72 -23.17 17.67
N ILE A 114 41.82 -22.32 17.19
CA ILE A 114 40.56 -22.01 17.88
C ILE A 114 39.45 -22.78 17.17
N SER A 115 38.77 -23.63 17.92
CA SER A 115 37.54 -24.28 17.48
C SER A 115 36.34 -23.60 18.11
N CYS A 116 35.22 -23.59 17.38
CA CYS A 116 33.96 -23.02 17.82
C CYS A 116 32.86 -24.05 17.64
N THR A 117 32.11 -24.32 18.70
CA THR A 117 30.95 -25.22 18.70
C THR A 117 29.69 -24.41 18.97
N ILE A 118 28.62 -24.71 18.23
CA ILE A 118 27.30 -24.12 18.46
C ILE A 118 26.34 -25.22 18.86
N ASP A 119 25.78 -25.09 20.06
CA ASP A 119 24.66 -25.90 20.51
C ASP A 119 23.40 -25.03 20.46
N ALA A 120 22.46 -25.38 19.59
CA ALA A 120 21.23 -24.61 19.38
C ALA A 120 19.99 -25.49 19.60
N SER A 121 18.94 -24.90 20.17
CA SER A 121 17.66 -25.59 20.37
C SER A 121 17.00 -25.91 19.03
N THR A 122 16.66 -27.19 18.81
CA THR A 122 15.95 -27.65 17.61
C THR A 122 14.52 -27.13 17.51
N ASP A 123 13.95 -26.65 18.62
CA ASP A 123 12.64 -26.00 18.64
C ASP A 123 12.66 -24.62 17.97
N LEU A 124 13.84 -24.00 17.86
CA LEU A 124 14.03 -22.63 17.35
C LEU A 124 14.92 -22.57 16.10
N PHE A 125 15.91 -23.45 15.99
CA PHE A 125 16.93 -23.42 14.94
C PHE A 125 16.98 -24.75 14.19
N ASN A 126 17.11 -24.67 12.87
CA ASN A 126 17.49 -25.81 12.04
C ASN A 126 18.99 -25.75 11.69
N ALA A 127 19.54 -26.87 11.18
CA ALA A 127 20.95 -26.97 10.84
C ALA A 127 21.40 -25.91 9.81
N GLU A 128 20.55 -25.58 8.83
CA GLU A 128 20.84 -24.56 7.83
C GLU A 128 21.02 -23.17 8.46
N THR A 129 20.15 -22.80 9.40
CA THR A 129 20.21 -21.52 10.12
C THR A 129 21.50 -21.41 10.93
N VAL A 130 21.88 -22.48 11.64
CA VAL A 130 23.14 -22.51 12.43
C VAL A 130 24.36 -22.37 11.52
N CYS A 131 24.37 -23.06 10.37
CA CYS A 131 25.42 -22.94 9.37
C CYS A 131 25.56 -21.50 8.84
N ILE A 132 24.44 -20.83 8.54
CA ILE A 132 24.45 -19.43 8.08
C ILE A 132 25.03 -18.52 9.18
N ILE A 133 24.65 -18.71 10.44
CA ILE A 133 25.21 -17.94 11.57
C ILE A 133 26.73 -18.13 11.66
N LEU A 134 27.23 -19.37 11.53
CA LEU A 134 28.67 -19.66 11.51
C LEU A 134 29.39 -18.97 10.35
N GLN A 135 28.82 -19.03 9.14
CA GLN A 135 29.39 -18.35 7.97
C GLN A 135 29.45 -16.83 8.15
N ARG A 136 28.43 -16.24 8.77
CA ARG A 136 28.41 -14.80 9.09
C ARG A 136 29.45 -14.45 10.15
N LEU A 137 29.59 -15.26 11.20
CA LEU A 137 30.65 -15.09 12.20
C LEU A 137 32.04 -15.14 11.55
N GLN A 138 32.29 -16.13 10.69
CA GLN A 138 33.53 -16.22 9.92
C GLN A 138 33.76 -15.00 9.03
N THR A 139 32.71 -14.49 8.39
CA THR A 139 32.76 -13.31 7.53
C THR A 139 33.17 -12.05 8.32
N ILE A 140 32.60 -11.83 9.51
CA ILE A 140 32.97 -10.73 10.40
C ILE A 140 34.43 -10.86 10.84
N LEU A 141 34.83 -12.05 11.31
CA LEU A 141 36.20 -12.30 11.76
C LEU A 141 37.19 -12.02 10.63
N HIS A 142 36.93 -12.54 9.42
CA HIS A 142 37.78 -12.31 8.25
C HIS A 142 37.87 -10.82 7.88
N GLN A 143 36.76 -10.08 7.90
CA GLN A 143 36.76 -8.63 7.66
C GLN A 143 37.63 -7.89 8.69
N GLN A 144 37.59 -8.29 9.96
CA GLN A 144 38.46 -7.70 10.99
C GLN A 144 39.93 -8.05 10.76
N PHE A 145 40.27 -9.33 10.54
CA PHE A 145 41.66 -9.77 10.37
C PHE A 145 42.31 -9.25 9.09
N THR A 146 41.55 -9.04 8.02
CA THR A 146 42.08 -8.42 6.79
C THR A 146 42.21 -6.91 6.90
N ALA A 147 41.41 -6.26 7.75
CA ALA A 147 41.52 -4.83 8.04
C ALA A 147 42.67 -4.49 9.03
N PHE A 148 43.30 -5.48 9.67
CA PHE A 148 44.33 -5.30 10.69
C PHE A 148 45.62 -4.63 10.18
N ASP A 149 45.85 -4.58 8.87
CA ASP A 149 46.97 -3.84 8.26
C ASP A 149 46.73 -2.31 8.20
N CYS A 150 45.53 -1.82 8.55
CA CYS A 150 45.20 -0.40 8.49
C CYS A 150 44.73 0.11 9.86
N THR A 151 45.30 1.24 10.27
CA THR A 151 44.95 2.10 11.42
C THR A 151 43.53 2.71 11.34
N THR A 152 42.63 2.11 10.57
CA THR A 152 41.30 2.62 10.26
C THR A 152 40.29 2.25 11.35
N ASN A 153 39.79 3.28 12.05
CA ASN A 153 38.66 3.21 12.98
C ASN A 153 37.33 3.02 12.23
N VAL A 154 37.17 1.89 11.54
CA VAL A 154 35.93 1.54 10.84
C VAL A 154 34.81 1.31 11.87
N PRO A 155 33.69 2.06 11.82
CA PRO A 155 32.53 1.83 12.67
C PRO A 155 31.95 0.42 12.50
N ILE A 156 31.39 -0.16 13.55
CA ILE A 156 30.84 -1.53 13.45
C ILE A 156 29.66 -1.64 12.49
N TYR A 157 28.92 -0.56 12.21
CA TYR A 157 27.86 -0.60 11.18
C TYR A 157 28.43 -0.87 9.78
N GLU A 158 29.69 -0.50 9.51
CA GLU A 158 30.34 -0.78 8.21
C GLU A 158 30.66 -2.26 7.97
N LEU A 159 30.54 -3.10 9.01
CA LEU A 159 30.77 -4.53 8.91
C LEU A 159 29.59 -5.22 8.24
N SER A 160 29.84 -5.79 7.06
CA SER A 160 28.81 -6.45 6.29
C SER A 160 28.61 -7.88 6.77
N LEU A 161 27.37 -8.19 7.18
CA LEU A 161 26.92 -9.55 7.50
C LEU A 161 26.48 -10.34 6.25
N ALA A 162 26.45 -9.70 5.08
CA ALA A 162 25.99 -10.33 3.85
C ALA A 162 27.04 -11.33 3.33
N LEU A 163 26.63 -12.58 3.16
CA LEU A 163 27.46 -13.63 2.59
C LEU A 163 27.72 -13.40 1.08
N PRO A 164 28.79 -13.95 0.50
CA PRO A 164 29.11 -13.74 -0.91
C PRO A 164 27.99 -14.11 -1.89
N ASN A 165 27.28 -15.23 -1.64
CA ASN A 165 26.12 -15.65 -2.41
C ASN A 165 24.93 -14.70 -2.27
N GLU A 166 24.67 -14.16 -1.07
CA GLU A 166 23.63 -13.17 -0.82
C GLU A 166 23.91 -11.87 -1.59
N ARG A 167 25.17 -11.42 -1.65
CA ARG A 167 25.58 -10.24 -2.44
C ARG A 167 25.37 -10.45 -3.93
N LEU A 168 25.75 -11.61 -4.46
CA LEU A 168 25.51 -11.96 -5.86
C LEU A 168 24.01 -12.02 -6.19
N LEU A 169 23.19 -12.57 -5.27
CA LEU A 169 21.74 -12.57 -5.41
C LEU A 169 21.21 -11.13 -5.51
N MET A 170 21.57 -10.25 -4.55
CA MET A 170 21.17 -8.85 -4.54
C MET A 170 21.57 -8.08 -5.82
N GLN A 171 22.76 -8.37 -6.35
CA GLN A 171 23.22 -7.79 -7.63
C GLN A 171 22.41 -8.32 -8.81
N SER A 172 22.26 -9.65 -8.92
CA SER A 172 21.55 -10.30 -10.03
C SER A 172 20.08 -9.87 -10.13
N MET A 173 19.46 -9.62 -8.98
CA MET A 173 18.08 -9.12 -8.87
C MET A 173 17.86 -7.74 -9.50
N ASN A 174 18.92 -6.94 -9.61
CA ASN A 174 18.89 -5.61 -10.21
C ASN A 174 19.36 -5.58 -11.67
N ASN A 175 19.72 -6.74 -12.24
CA ASN A 175 20.05 -6.89 -13.66
C ASN A 175 18.76 -7.03 -14.49
N THR A 176 17.95 -5.98 -14.51
CA THR A 176 16.62 -5.96 -15.12
C THR A 176 16.58 -5.25 -16.48
N GLN A 177 17.74 -4.85 -17.00
CA GLN A 177 17.84 -4.05 -18.22
C GLN A 177 17.32 -4.82 -19.44
N ILE A 178 16.39 -4.22 -20.18
CA ILE A 178 15.91 -4.70 -21.48
C ILE A 178 15.87 -3.56 -22.48
N SER A 179 16.08 -3.86 -23.76
CA SER A 179 15.85 -2.90 -24.83
C SER A 179 14.37 -2.52 -24.92
N PHE A 180 14.08 -1.23 -25.04
CA PHE A 180 12.70 -0.77 -25.23
C PHE A 180 12.19 -1.15 -26.62
N PRO A 181 11.01 -1.80 -26.73
CA PRO A 181 10.49 -2.30 -27.99
C PRO A 181 9.90 -1.22 -28.91
N PHE A 182 9.63 -0.02 -28.38
CA PHE A 182 8.98 1.07 -29.12
C PHE A 182 9.92 2.26 -29.28
N SER A 183 9.85 2.90 -30.45
CA SER A 183 10.52 4.18 -30.74
C SER A 183 9.73 5.40 -30.25
N VAL A 184 8.47 5.20 -29.88
CA VAL A 184 7.60 6.25 -29.32
C VAL A 184 8.10 6.62 -27.94
N THR A 185 8.14 7.92 -27.66
CA THR A 185 8.69 8.47 -26.43
C THR A 185 7.74 9.42 -25.68
N CYS A 186 6.61 9.81 -26.30
CA CYS A 186 5.57 10.62 -25.67
C CYS A 186 4.19 9.94 -25.76
N ILE A 187 3.33 10.22 -24.80
CA ILE A 187 2.02 9.56 -24.63
C ILE A 187 1.12 9.78 -25.86
N HIS A 188 0.88 11.03 -26.25
CA HIS A 188 0.02 11.34 -27.40
C HIS A 188 0.56 10.75 -28.71
N HIS A 189 1.89 10.71 -28.92
CA HIS A 189 2.49 10.08 -30.10
C HIS A 189 2.15 8.59 -30.21
N GLY A 190 2.15 7.86 -29.09
CA GLY A 190 1.80 6.43 -29.07
C GLY A 190 0.32 6.19 -29.37
N PHE A 191 -0.55 7.03 -28.81
CA PHE A 191 -1.97 6.98 -29.12
C PHE A 191 -2.25 7.27 -30.59
N VAL A 192 -1.66 8.35 -31.15
CA VAL A 192 -1.81 8.71 -32.56
C VAL A 192 -1.31 7.58 -33.47
N TYR A 193 -0.18 6.95 -33.12
CA TYR A 193 0.35 5.81 -33.87
C TYR A 193 -0.66 4.65 -33.93
N GLU A 194 -1.21 4.23 -32.80
CA GLU A 194 -2.21 3.15 -32.76
C GLU A 194 -3.52 3.57 -33.47
N ALA A 195 -3.92 4.83 -33.36
CA ALA A 195 -5.12 5.32 -34.02
C ALA A 195 -5.00 5.32 -35.56
N MET A 196 -3.83 5.65 -36.09
CA MET A 196 -3.55 5.57 -37.53
C MET A 196 -3.43 4.13 -38.02
N LYS A 197 -2.92 3.23 -37.17
CA LYS A 197 -2.73 1.82 -37.51
C LYS A 197 -4.01 0.99 -37.43
N HIS A 198 -4.90 1.33 -36.51
CA HIS A 198 -6.14 0.60 -36.22
C HIS A 198 -7.38 1.51 -36.18
N PRO A 199 -7.65 2.32 -37.22
CA PRO A 199 -8.62 3.42 -37.16
C PRO A 199 -10.06 2.96 -36.85
N GLN A 200 -10.48 1.83 -37.42
CA GLN A 200 -11.84 1.28 -37.28
C GLN A 200 -12.02 0.37 -36.07
N LYS A 201 -10.95 0.15 -35.29
CA LYS A 201 -11.04 -0.67 -34.09
C LYS A 201 -11.73 0.12 -32.99
N LEU A 202 -12.55 -0.56 -32.19
CA LEU A 202 -13.14 0.01 -30.98
C LEU A 202 -12.04 0.46 -30.02
N SER A 203 -12.06 1.73 -29.61
CA SER A 203 -11.05 2.29 -28.70
C SER A 203 -11.58 2.37 -27.27
N VAL A 204 -12.73 3.00 -27.09
CA VAL A 204 -13.35 3.24 -25.79
C VAL A 204 -14.86 3.05 -25.88
N GLU A 205 -15.44 2.47 -24.84
CA GLU A 205 -16.87 2.24 -24.70
C GLU A 205 -17.34 2.53 -23.27
N LEU A 206 -18.52 3.12 -23.14
CA LEU A 206 -19.26 3.29 -21.89
C LEU A 206 -20.74 2.98 -22.16
N ASP A 207 -21.21 1.88 -21.60
CA ASP A 207 -22.58 1.37 -21.80
C ASP A 207 -22.93 1.22 -23.30
N GLU A 208 -23.82 2.04 -23.86
CA GLU A 208 -24.18 2.04 -25.28
C GLU A 208 -23.36 3.03 -26.14
N GLN A 209 -22.56 3.91 -25.51
CA GLN A 209 -21.72 4.88 -26.21
C GLN A 209 -20.36 4.28 -26.53
N SER A 210 -19.89 4.44 -27.76
CA SER A 210 -18.57 3.98 -28.16
C SER A 210 -17.90 4.90 -29.16
N LEU A 211 -16.57 4.83 -29.19
CA LEU A 211 -15.72 5.49 -30.18
C LEU A 211 -14.69 4.51 -30.70
N THR A 212 -14.56 4.42 -32.01
CA THR A 212 -13.38 3.84 -32.66
C THR A 212 -12.15 4.70 -32.41
N TYR A 213 -10.96 4.16 -32.69
CA TYR A 213 -9.72 4.92 -32.54
C TYR A 213 -9.69 6.18 -33.42
N CYS A 214 -10.23 6.14 -34.65
CA CYS A 214 -10.28 7.31 -35.51
C CYS A 214 -11.26 8.38 -35.02
N GLU A 215 -12.41 7.98 -34.48
CA GLU A 215 -13.38 8.91 -33.90
C GLU A 215 -12.84 9.53 -32.61
N LEU A 216 -12.21 8.73 -31.74
CA LEU A 216 -11.57 9.25 -30.54
C LEU A 216 -10.46 10.25 -30.89
N LEU A 217 -9.60 9.93 -31.87
CA LEU A 217 -8.57 10.84 -32.34
C LEU A 217 -9.15 12.17 -32.84
N TYR A 218 -10.25 12.12 -33.62
CA TYR A 218 -10.93 13.33 -34.09
C TYR A 218 -11.37 14.22 -32.91
N TYR A 219 -12.09 13.67 -31.93
CA TYR A 219 -12.53 14.46 -30.76
C TYR A 219 -11.36 15.00 -29.93
N VAL A 220 -10.27 14.23 -29.80
CA VAL A 220 -9.04 14.67 -29.15
C VAL A 220 -8.41 15.84 -29.89
N GLN A 221 -8.34 15.79 -31.22
CA GLN A 221 -7.80 16.88 -32.03
C GLN A 221 -8.66 18.14 -31.98
N VAL A 222 -9.99 18.01 -32.03
CA VAL A 222 -10.93 19.14 -31.87
C VAL A 222 -10.74 19.82 -30.51
N LEU A 223 -10.68 19.04 -29.43
CA LEU A 223 -10.41 19.60 -28.11
C LEU A 223 -9.05 20.29 -28.05
N SER A 224 -8.01 19.65 -28.59
CA SER A 224 -6.64 20.18 -28.60
C SER A 224 -6.55 21.53 -29.32
N LEU A 225 -7.22 21.68 -30.46
CA LEU A 225 -7.29 22.96 -31.16
C LEU A 225 -8.01 24.03 -30.35
N THR A 226 -9.14 23.67 -29.73
CA THR A 226 -9.91 24.60 -28.91
C THR A 226 -9.08 25.10 -27.73
N LEU A 227 -8.34 24.19 -27.08
CA LEU A 227 -7.39 24.53 -26.03
C LEU A 227 -6.34 25.56 -26.49
N LEU A 228 -5.77 25.39 -27.69
CA LEU A 228 -4.78 26.33 -28.24
C LEU A 228 -5.41 27.67 -28.68
N ASN A 229 -6.56 27.63 -29.35
CA ASN A 229 -7.12 28.76 -30.08
C ASN A 229 -8.02 29.64 -29.20
N GLU A 230 -8.84 29.04 -28.33
CA GLU A 230 -9.81 29.77 -27.51
C GLU A 230 -9.33 29.98 -26.08
N TYR A 231 -8.66 28.96 -25.51
CA TYR A 231 -8.20 29.01 -24.13
C TYR A 231 -6.73 29.42 -23.98
N HIS A 232 -6.00 29.48 -25.10
CA HIS A 232 -4.61 29.93 -25.16
C HIS A 232 -3.68 29.18 -24.20
N VAL A 233 -3.86 27.87 -24.05
CA VAL A 233 -2.93 27.04 -23.27
C VAL A 233 -1.64 26.79 -24.06
N PHE A 234 -0.52 26.67 -23.35
CA PHE A 234 0.80 26.45 -23.94
C PHE A 234 1.47 25.16 -23.40
N PRO A 235 2.38 24.54 -24.18
CA PRO A 235 3.13 23.39 -23.70
C PRO A 235 3.83 23.65 -22.36
N GLY A 236 3.74 22.70 -21.44
CA GLY A 236 4.26 22.79 -20.07
C GLY A 236 3.31 23.42 -19.05
N GLU A 237 2.19 24.02 -19.47
CA GLU A 237 1.18 24.52 -18.53
C GLU A 237 0.33 23.39 -17.94
N ILE A 238 -0.08 23.54 -16.68
CA ILE A 238 -0.95 22.56 -16.01
C ILE A 238 -2.40 22.85 -16.37
N VAL A 239 -3.09 21.85 -16.93
CA VAL A 239 -4.54 21.89 -17.15
C VAL A 239 -5.19 20.89 -16.21
N CYS A 240 -5.99 21.43 -15.29
CA CYS A 240 -6.75 20.60 -14.35
C CYS A 240 -7.99 20.02 -15.04
N GLN A 241 -8.36 18.79 -14.69
CA GLN A 241 -9.58 18.15 -15.18
C GLN A 241 -10.41 17.59 -14.01
N CYS A 242 -11.63 18.09 -13.86
CA CYS A 242 -12.58 17.64 -12.84
C CYS A 242 -13.84 17.06 -13.51
N VAL A 243 -13.71 15.85 -14.05
CA VAL A 243 -14.75 15.18 -14.85
C VAL A 243 -14.98 13.77 -14.28
N GLU A 244 -16.25 13.36 -14.17
CA GLU A 244 -16.58 11.98 -13.77
C GLU A 244 -16.34 11.01 -14.94
N ARG A 245 -16.31 9.70 -14.69
CA ARG A 245 -16.03 8.71 -15.74
C ARG A 245 -17.01 8.84 -16.92
N SER A 246 -16.46 9.19 -18.09
CA SER A 246 -17.16 9.44 -19.34
C SER A 246 -16.19 9.33 -20.53
N LEU A 247 -16.71 9.31 -21.76
CA LEU A 247 -15.88 9.45 -22.96
C LEU A 247 -15.12 10.79 -22.97
N THR A 248 -15.76 11.86 -22.51
CA THR A 248 -15.14 13.19 -22.39
C THR A 248 -13.99 13.24 -21.40
N MET A 249 -13.96 12.37 -20.38
CA MET A 249 -12.80 12.22 -19.51
C MET A 249 -11.58 11.74 -20.29
N VAL A 250 -11.74 10.75 -21.17
CA VAL A 250 -10.67 10.19 -22.00
C VAL A 250 -10.22 11.20 -23.05
N ILE A 251 -11.16 11.89 -23.70
CA ILE A 251 -10.88 12.96 -24.66
C ILE A 251 -10.10 14.09 -23.98
N GLY A 252 -10.50 14.50 -22.78
CA GLY A 252 -9.83 15.52 -21.96
C GLY A 252 -8.36 15.20 -21.69
N ILE A 253 -8.09 13.98 -21.20
CA ILE A 253 -6.73 13.50 -20.92
C ILE A 253 -5.86 13.59 -22.19
N MET A 254 -6.33 12.97 -23.28
CA MET A 254 -5.54 12.90 -24.50
C MET A 254 -5.40 14.25 -25.21
N GLY A 255 -6.39 15.13 -25.08
CA GLY A 255 -6.35 16.49 -25.64
C GLY A 255 -5.34 17.38 -24.93
N ILE A 256 -5.29 17.32 -23.59
CA ILE A 256 -4.27 18.01 -22.78
C ILE A 256 -2.87 17.51 -23.15
N GLU A 257 -2.69 16.19 -23.23
CA GLU A 257 -1.41 15.57 -23.60
C GLU A 257 -0.96 15.93 -25.03
N MET A 258 -1.91 16.10 -25.97
CA MET A 258 -1.62 16.43 -27.37
C MET A 258 -1.15 17.88 -27.56
N VAL A 259 -1.56 18.80 -26.69
CA VAL A 259 -1.06 20.19 -26.69
C VAL A 259 0.18 20.37 -25.83
N GLY A 260 0.76 19.28 -25.32
CA GLY A 260 1.96 19.30 -24.48
C GLY A 260 1.74 19.89 -23.08
N CYS A 261 0.48 20.03 -22.66
CA CYS A 261 0.14 20.48 -21.31
C CYS A 261 0.22 19.31 -20.32
N ILE A 262 0.36 19.66 -19.05
CA ILE A 262 0.47 18.70 -17.94
C ILE A 262 -0.94 18.36 -17.44
N TYR A 263 -1.34 17.09 -17.58
CA TYR A 263 -2.62 16.60 -17.08
C TYR A 263 -2.64 16.53 -15.54
N CYS A 264 -3.63 17.18 -14.92
CA CYS A 264 -3.84 17.09 -13.47
C CYS A 264 -5.30 16.71 -13.13
N PRO A 265 -5.59 15.48 -12.70
CA PRO A 265 -6.94 15.09 -12.30
C PRO A 265 -7.34 15.66 -10.96
N LEU A 266 -8.54 16.22 -10.91
CA LEU A 266 -9.26 16.60 -9.71
C LEU A 266 -10.43 15.65 -9.49
N SER A 267 -10.70 15.29 -8.23
CA SER A 267 -11.81 14.39 -7.90
C SER A 267 -13.15 15.16 -7.94
N PRO A 268 -14.12 14.74 -8.77
CA PRO A 268 -15.47 15.32 -8.77
C PRO A 268 -16.19 15.17 -7.44
N ARG A 269 -15.70 14.32 -6.53
CA ARG A 269 -16.27 14.07 -5.20
C ARG A 269 -15.67 14.94 -4.12
N ASP A 270 -14.59 15.67 -4.41
CA ASP A 270 -13.94 16.51 -3.43
C ASP A 270 -14.80 17.76 -3.13
N PRO A 271 -14.74 18.27 -1.89
CA PRO A 271 -15.41 19.51 -1.54
C PRO A 271 -14.76 20.71 -2.25
N GLN A 272 -15.55 21.75 -2.51
CA GLN A 272 -15.13 22.95 -3.22
C GLN A 272 -13.88 23.61 -2.63
N HIS A 273 -13.76 23.68 -1.29
CA HIS A 273 -12.59 24.24 -0.63
C HIS A 273 -11.30 23.48 -0.97
N ARG A 274 -11.37 22.14 -1.02
CA ARG A 274 -10.23 21.30 -1.40
C ARG A 274 -9.88 21.49 -2.88
N LEU A 275 -10.87 21.51 -3.76
CA LEU A 275 -10.65 21.76 -5.18
C LEU A 275 -9.97 23.11 -5.42
N HIS A 276 -10.41 24.15 -4.72
CA HIS A 276 -9.80 25.47 -4.78
C HIS A 276 -8.32 25.45 -4.33
N ALA A 277 -8.03 24.81 -3.20
CA ALA A 277 -6.65 24.68 -2.70
C ALA A 277 -5.75 23.93 -3.68
N LEU A 278 -6.24 22.85 -4.30
CA LEU A 278 -5.49 22.09 -5.32
C LEU A 278 -5.26 22.93 -6.58
N THR A 279 -6.26 23.65 -7.08
CA THR A 279 -6.11 24.54 -8.24
C THR A 279 -5.17 25.72 -7.97
N GLN A 280 -5.15 26.24 -6.75
CA GLN A 280 -4.18 27.27 -6.36
C GLN A 280 -2.76 26.72 -6.32
N GLN A 281 -2.58 25.51 -5.80
CA GLN A 281 -1.28 24.85 -5.75
C GLN A 281 -0.74 24.52 -7.15
N THR A 282 -1.60 24.19 -8.12
CA THR A 282 -1.18 23.97 -9.51
C THR A 282 -0.99 25.25 -10.31
N GLN A 283 -1.47 26.39 -9.81
CA GLN A 283 -1.55 27.66 -10.56
C GLN A 283 -2.23 27.50 -11.93
N SER A 284 -3.08 26.48 -12.08
CA SER A 284 -3.76 26.21 -13.34
C SER A 284 -4.78 27.33 -13.61
N HIS A 285 -4.72 27.91 -14.81
CA HIS A 285 -5.66 28.96 -15.21
C HIS A 285 -6.96 28.38 -15.81
N LEU A 286 -6.95 27.12 -16.22
CA LEU A 286 -8.06 26.42 -16.88
C LEU A 286 -8.38 25.08 -16.19
N VAL A 287 -9.66 24.88 -15.87
CA VAL A 287 -10.20 23.58 -15.46
C VAL A 287 -11.19 23.07 -16.50
N LEU A 288 -10.88 21.90 -17.07
CA LEU A 288 -11.85 21.15 -17.85
C LEU A 288 -12.84 20.44 -16.92
N VAL A 289 -14.12 20.71 -17.09
CA VAL A 289 -15.20 20.20 -16.23
C VAL A 289 -16.28 19.52 -17.06
N HIS A 290 -17.19 18.83 -16.36
CA HIS A 290 -18.51 18.49 -16.87
C HIS A 290 -19.56 19.45 -16.27
N TRP A 291 -20.75 19.55 -16.87
CA TRP A 291 -21.82 20.42 -16.36
C TRP A 291 -22.15 20.18 -14.88
N LEU A 292 -22.08 18.94 -14.40
CA LEU A 292 -22.33 18.58 -12.98
C LEU A 292 -21.29 19.14 -12.00
N THR A 293 -20.05 19.31 -12.44
CA THR A 293 -18.93 19.75 -11.60
C THR A 293 -18.63 21.24 -11.76
N LYS A 294 -19.17 21.89 -12.80
CA LYS A 294 -18.92 23.30 -13.11
C LYS A 294 -19.22 24.22 -11.92
N MET A 295 -20.32 23.96 -11.21
CA MET A 295 -20.74 24.74 -10.02
C MET A 295 -19.78 24.64 -8.83
N LYS A 296 -18.80 23.71 -8.85
CA LYS A 296 -17.80 23.58 -7.77
C LYS A 296 -16.62 24.54 -7.90
N PHE A 297 -16.51 25.25 -9.02
CA PHE A 297 -15.44 26.21 -9.26
C PHE A 297 -16.01 27.63 -9.23
N ASN A 298 -15.30 28.53 -8.55
CA ASN A 298 -15.66 29.95 -8.50
C ASN A 298 -15.24 30.64 -9.80
N ASN A 299 -15.66 31.89 -9.97
CA ASN A 299 -15.27 32.72 -11.12
C ASN A 299 -13.78 33.11 -11.14
N ASP A 300 -13.01 32.76 -10.09
CA ASP A 300 -11.56 33.04 -9.99
C ASP A 300 -10.72 32.16 -10.92
N ILE A 301 -11.29 31.06 -11.43
CA ILE A 301 -10.63 30.15 -12.37
C ILE A 301 -11.54 29.89 -13.57
N LEU A 302 -10.97 29.87 -14.77
CA LEU A 302 -11.73 29.57 -15.97
C LEU A 302 -12.12 28.09 -15.95
N SER A 303 -13.42 27.80 -15.94
CA SER A 303 -13.93 26.43 -16.01
C SER A 303 -14.80 26.25 -17.25
N THR A 304 -14.45 25.28 -18.09
CA THR A 304 -15.16 25.01 -19.35
C THR A 304 -15.69 23.58 -19.41
N ASP A 305 -16.92 23.44 -19.90
CA ASP A 305 -17.55 22.13 -20.07
C ASP A 305 -17.03 21.48 -21.36
N ILE A 306 -16.34 20.35 -21.23
CA ILE A 306 -15.79 19.62 -22.38
C ILE A 306 -16.88 19.29 -23.40
N HIS A 307 -18.10 18.95 -22.97
CA HIS A 307 -19.19 18.63 -23.90
C HIS A 307 -19.62 19.82 -24.76
N SER A 308 -19.52 21.05 -24.24
CA SER A 308 -19.92 22.25 -24.97
C SER A 308 -19.01 22.57 -26.15
N ILE A 309 -17.76 22.08 -26.12
CA ILE A 309 -16.77 22.28 -27.19
C ILE A 309 -17.19 21.55 -28.47
N PHE A 310 -17.81 20.38 -28.34
CA PHE A 310 -18.24 19.57 -29.48
C PHE A 310 -19.62 19.98 -30.06
N ALA A 311 -20.20 21.08 -29.58
CA ALA A 311 -21.48 21.57 -30.12
C ALA A 311 -21.34 22.18 -31.53
N ASN A 312 -20.14 22.65 -31.89
CA ASN A 312 -19.82 23.15 -33.23
C ASN A 312 -19.00 22.08 -33.97
N ASN A 313 -19.63 21.41 -34.93
CA ASN A 313 -19.06 20.28 -35.68
C ASN A 313 -18.41 20.74 -37.00
N ASP A 314 -17.59 21.79 -36.95
CA ASP A 314 -16.85 22.22 -38.13
C ASP A 314 -15.72 21.23 -38.44
N ALA A 315 -15.53 20.95 -39.73
CA ALA A 315 -14.43 20.09 -40.17
C ALA A 315 -13.08 20.79 -39.95
N MET A 316 -12.09 20.06 -39.43
CA MET A 316 -10.73 20.58 -39.26
C MET A 316 -10.11 20.93 -40.61
N SER A 317 -9.46 22.10 -40.68
CA SER A 317 -8.74 22.57 -41.87
C SER A 317 -7.28 22.08 -41.87
N ASP A 318 -6.59 22.16 -43.02
CA ASP A 318 -5.15 21.84 -43.11
C ASP A 318 -4.31 22.71 -42.16
N ALA A 319 -4.69 23.99 -41.99
CA ALA A 319 -4.02 24.90 -41.07
C ALA A 319 -4.15 24.47 -39.59
N ASP A 320 -5.25 23.82 -39.24
CA ASP A 320 -5.45 23.28 -37.90
C ASP A 320 -4.54 22.08 -37.63
N PHE A 321 -4.39 21.17 -38.60
CA PHE A 321 -3.44 20.06 -38.50
C PHE A 321 -1.99 20.55 -38.42
N ASP A 322 -1.63 21.55 -39.23
CA ASP A 322 -0.32 22.20 -39.17
C ASP A 322 -0.07 22.80 -37.78
N ARG A 323 -1.08 23.46 -37.20
CA ARG A 323 -0.99 24.04 -35.86
C ARG A 323 -0.74 22.97 -34.79
N LEU A 324 -1.49 21.86 -34.79
CA LEU A 324 -1.26 20.76 -33.86
C LEU A 324 0.13 20.13 -34.05
N SER A 325 0.55 19.90 -35.29
CA SER A 325 1.87 19.33 -35.59
C SER A 325 3.04 20.23 -35.19
N SER A 326 2.79 21.54 -35.04
CA SER A 326 3.80 22.51 -34.60
C SER A 326 4.09 22.46 -33.10
N VAL A 327 3.24 21.81 -32.31
CA VAL A 327 3.43 21.62 -30.87
C VAL A 327 4.62 20.69 -30.66
N LYS A 328 5.64 21.18 -29.95
CA LYS A 328 6.85 20.42 -29.64
C LYS A 328 6.77 19.90 -28.22
N VAL A 329 6.75 18.58 -28.09
CA VAL A 329 6.81 17.88 -26.81
C VAL A 329 8.01 16.94 -26.83
N THR A 330 8.77 16.95 -25.74
CA THR A 330 9.93 16.09 -25.54
C THR A 330 9.63 15.00 -24.50
N PRO A 331 10.37 13.88 -24.51
CA PRO A 331 10.15 12.79 -23.56
C PRO A 331 10.43 13.20 -22.11
N ASN A 332 11.24 14.25 -21.91
CA ASN A 332 11.61 14.78 -20.61
C ASN A 332 10.56 15.72 -20.02
N ASP A 333 9.60 16.16 -20.83
CA ASP A 333 8.54 17.06 -20.37
C ASP A 333 7.61 16.29 -19.42
N ILE A 334 7.04 17.01 -18.45
CA ILE A 334 6.07 16.44 -17.51
C ILE A 334 4.78 16.13 -18.28
N ALA A 335 4.33 14.89 -18.19
CA ALA A 335 3.07 14.46 -18.80
C ALA A 335 1.90 14.74 -17.86
N TYR A 336 2.04 14.34 -16.58
CA TYR A 336 0.96 14.46 -15.62
C TYR A 336 1.44 14.70 -14.19
N ILE A 337 0.51 15.21 -13.39
CA ILE A 337 0.65 15.40 -11.94
C ILE A 337 -0.44 14.61 -11.22
N ILE A 338 -0.06 13.78 -10.26
CA ILE A 338 -0.99 13.14 -9.32
C ILE A 338 -0.74 13.67 -7.92
N PHE A 339 -1.80 14.15 -7.27
CA PHE A 339 -1.74 14.52 -5.87
C PHE A 339 -1.76 13.28 -4.98
N THR A 340 -0.76 13.16 -4.12
CA THR A 340 -0.72 12.21 -3.02
C THR A 340 -0.94 12.95 -1.69
N SER A 341 -1.41 12.21 -0.69
CA SER A 341 -1.48 12.73 0.68
C SER A 341 -0.07 13.10 1.16
N GLY A 342 0.07 14.19 1.91
CA GLY A 342 1.36 14.65 2.41
C GLY A 342 1.50 14.57 3.93
N SER A 343 2.63 14.06 4.42
CA SER A 343 2.98 14.06 5.87
C SER A 343 2.90 15.43 6.56
N THR A 344 3.06 16.53 5.81
CA THR A 344 2.89 17.92 6.29
C THR A 344 1.43 18.38 6.23
N GLY A 345 0.48 17.48 5.99
CA GLY A 345 -0.95 17.73 5.80
C GLY A 345 -1.32 18.63 4.62
N ILE A 346 -0.38 18.90 3.72
CA ILE A 346 -0.61 19.54 2.42
C ILE A 346 -0.36 18.48 1.36
N PRO A 347 -1.31 18.22 0.43
CA PRO A 347 -1.11 17.28 -0.66
C PRO A 347 0.17 17.57 -1.46
N LYS A 348 0.88 16.51 -1.83
CA LYS A 348 2.11 16.60 -2.63
C LYS A 348 1.77 16.27 -4.08
N ALA A 349 2.20 17.09 -5.02
CA ALA A 349 1.98 16.87 -6.45
C ALA A 349 3.18 16.11 -7.06
N VAL A 350 3.00 14.82 -7.35
CA VAL A 350 4.01 13.96 -7.98
C VAL A 350 4.07 14.27 -9.48
N GLN A 351 5.21 14.74 -9.97
CA GLN A 351 5.41 15.07 -11.40
C GLN A 351 6.01 13.88 -12.16
N VAL A 352 5.32 13.38 -13.18
CA VAL A 352 5.78 12.22 -13.97
C VAL A 352 6.01 12.65 -15.42
N ARG A 353 7.17 12.31 -15.99
CA ARG A 353 7.53 12.61 -17.37
C ARG A 353 6.84 11.67 -18.35
N HIS A 354 6.71 12.11 -19.60
CA HIS A 354 6.27 11.23 -20.68
C HIS A 354 7.14 9.96 -20.79
N GLU A 355 8.47 10.10 -20.73
CA GLU A 355 9.36 8.94 -20.81
C GLU A 355 9.19 7.97 -19.65
N ASN A 356 8.89 8.46 -18.44
CA ASN A 356 8.66 7.60 -17.28
C ASN A 356 7.49 6.68 -17.55
N PHE A 357 6.36 7.24 -18.00
CA PHE A 357 5.15 6.48 -18.28
C PHE A 357 5.31 5.51 -19.45
N ILE A 358 5.90 5.96 -20.56
CA ILE A 358 6.12 5.10 -21.73
C ILE A 358 7.04 3.92 -21.40
N ARG A 359 8.18 4.18 -20.74
CA ARG A 359 9.12 3.11 -20.36
C ARG A 359 8.53 2.18 -19.31
N TYR A 360 7.77 2.72 -18.36
CA TYR A 360 6.96 1.91 -17.44
C TYR A 360 6.01 0.97 -18.19
N MET A 361 5.27 1.46 -19.20
CA MET A 361 4.36 0.62 -19.98
C MET A 361 5.11 -0.47 -20.75
N CYS A 362 6.30 -0.19 -21.31
CA CYS A 362 7.16 -1.23 -21.89
C CYS A 362 7.51 -2.32 -20.88
N SER A 363 7.96 -1.93 -19.69
CA SER A 363 8.33 -2.86 -18.63
C SER A 363 7.13 -3.67 -18.13
N PHE A 364 5.97 -3.04 -17.95
CA PHE A 364 4.74 -3.71 -17.55
C PHE A 364 4.25 -4.71 -18.60
N VAL A 365 4.22 -4.33 -19.87
CA VAL A 365 3.79 -5.22 -20.97
C VAL A 365 4.75 -6.41 -21.13
N SER A 366 6.05 -6.25 -20.83
CA SER A 366 7.02 -7.36 -20.91
C SER A 366 6.72 -8.52 -19.94
N VAL A 367 5.95 -8.26 -18.87
CA VAL A 367 5.61 -9.26 -17.85
C VAL A 367 4.12 -9.56 -17.77
N SER A 368 3.27 -8.61 -18.16
CA SER A 368 1.82 -8.79 -18.19
C SER A 368 1.37 -9.54 -19.46
N THR A 369 0.15 -10.04 -19.45
CA THR A 369 -0.49 -10.67 -20.62
C THR A 369 -1.22 -9.68 -21.53
N LEU A 370 -1.14 -8.38 -21.24
CA LEU A 370 -1.92 -7.35 -21.92
C LEU A 370 -1.38 -7.12 -23.34
N ASN A 371 -2.25 -7.22 -24.32
CA ASN A 371 -1.95 -7.04 -25.74
C ASN A 371 -3.10 -6.33 -26.45
N LYS A 372 -2.91 -6.02 -27.73
CA LYS A 372 -3.90 -5.29 -28.53
C LYS A 372 -5.26 -5.99 -28.59
N ASP A 373 -5.36 -7.31 -28.52
CA ASP A 373 -6.63 -8.02 -28.68
C ASP A 373 -7.42 -8.11 -27.36
N ASP A 374 -6.96 -7.43 -26.31
CA ASP A 374 -7.62 -7.38 -25.02
C ASP A 374 -8.72 -6.33 -24.92
N VAL A 375 -9.66 -6.62 -24.01
CA VAL A 375 -10.68 -5.69 -23.54
C VAL A 375 -10.46 -5.47 -22.04
N ALA A 376 -10.10 -4.25 -21.68
CA ALA A 376 -9.68 -3.89 -20.32
C ALA A 376 -10.66 -2.91 -19.68
N VAL A 377 -10.93 -3.12 -18.37
CA VAL A 377 -11.84 -2.27 -17.61
C VAL A 377 -11.12 -1.08 -16.98
N GLN A 378 -11.74 0.09 -17.09
CA GLN A 378 -11.41 1.29 -16.33
C GLN A 378 -12.40 1.46 -15.18
N MET A 379 -11.87 1.45 -13.95
CA MET A 379 -12.68 1.66 -12.74
C MET A 379 -12.00 2.53 -11.69
N ALA A 380 -10.68 2.67 -11.76
CA ALA A 380 -9.93 3.48 -10.82
C ALA A 380 -10.42 4.93 -10.86
N ARG A 381 -10.42 5.57 -9.69
CA ARG A 381 -10.76 6.99 -9.59
C ARG A 381 -9.61 7.80 -10.21
N SER A 382 -9.93 8.95 -10.80
CA SER A 382 -8.97 9.81 -11.52
C SER A 382 -7.80 10.27 -10.65
N THR A 383 -8.00 10.42 -9.34
CA THR A 383 -6.95 10.82 -8.38
C THR A 383 -5.96 9.71 -8.02
N PHE A 384 -6.06 8.53 -8.64
CA PHE A 384 -5.06 7.47 -8.50
C PHE A 384 -4.32 7.33 -9.83
N ASP A 385 -2.99 7.30 -9.76
CA ASP A 385 -2.11 7.12 -10.92
C ASP A 385 -2.46 5.88 -11.77
N VAL A 386 -2.97 4.81 -11.15
CA VAL A 386 -3.43 3.60 -11.84
C VAL A 386 -4.58 3.84 -12.84
N HIS A 387 -5.34 4.94 -12.72
CA HIS A 387 -6.32 5.34 -13.74
C HIS A 387 -5.65 5.63 -15.09
N LEU A 388 -4.43 6.19 -15.08
CA LEU A 388 -3.67 6.43 -16.32
C LEU A 388 -3.21 5.11 -16.96
N ARG A 389 -2.76 4.11 -16.18
CA ARG A 389 -2.52 2.77 -16.75
C ARG A 389 -3.79 2.20 -17.38
N GLN A 390 -4.93 2.29 -16.69
CA GLN A 390 -6.19 1.73 -17.18
C GLN A 390 -6.69 2.42 -18.45
N ILE A 391 -6.44 3.72 -18.64
CA ILE A 391 -6.87 4.46 -19.82
C ILE A 391 -5.76 4.51 -20.86
N VAL A 392 -4.75 5.33 -20.59
CA VAL A 392 -3.66 5.62 -21.51
C VAL A 392 -2.88 4.35 -21.83
N GLY A 393 -2.59 3.52 -20.84
CA GLY A 393 -1.87 2.26 -21.06
C GLY A 393 -2.59 1.30 -22.01
N VAL A 394 -3.93 1.26 -21.97
CA VAL A 394 -4.75 0.43 -22.88
C VAL A 394 -4.75 1.00 -24.30
N LEU A 395 -4.91 2.33 -24.42
CA LEU A 395 -4.92 3.01 -25.71
C LEU A 395 -3.57 2.95 -26.43
N LEU A 396 -2.45 3.03 -25.68
CA LEU A 396 -1.09 2.90 -26.21
C LEU A 396 -0.77 1.52 -26.79
N ILE A 397 -1.52 0.49 -26.38
CA ILE A 397 -1.37 -0.88 -26.85
C ILE A 397 -2.28 -1.17 -28.06
N GLY A 398 -3.23 -0.28 -28.36
CA GLY A 398 -4.25 -0.51 -29.38
C GLY A 398 -5.37 -1.46 -28.91
N ALA A 399 -5.55 -1.61 -27.60
CA ALA A 399 -6.58 -2.46 -26.98
C ALA A 399 -7.92 -1.73 -26.80
N THR A 400 -8.98 -2.44 -26.43
CA THR A 400 -10.30 -1.85 -26.19
C THR A 400 -10.46 -1.48 -24.71
N LEU A 401 -10.84 -0.23 -24.44
CA LEU A 401 -11.11 0.30 -23.11
C LEU A 401 -12.62 0.29 -22.81
N VAL A 402 -13.03 -0.36 -21.72
CA VAL A 402 -14.43 -0.30 -21.24
C VAL A 402 -14.47 0.50 -19.95
N LEU A 403 -15.13 1.65 -19.98
CA LEU A 403 -15.34 2.50 -18.82
C LEU A 403 -16.53 1.96 -18.01
N LEU A 404 -16.36 1.82 -16.70
CA LEU A 404 -17.52 1.65 -15.82
C LEU A 404 -18.16 3.01 -15.55
N ARG A 405 -19.50 3.06 -15.51
CA ARG A 405 -20.23 4.24 -15.02
C ARG A 405 -19.82 4.63 -13.60
N ALA A 406 -20.08 5.88 -13.23
CA ALA A 406 -19.86 6.38 -11.88
C ALA A 406 -20.54 5.47 -10.83
N GLY A 407 -19.79 4.97 -9.85
CA GLY A 407 -20.31 4.01 -8.86
C GLY A 407 -20.45 2.56 -9.33
N GLY A 408 -20.26 2.27 -10.62
CA GLY A 408 -20.39 0.92 -11.19
C GLY A 408 -19.42 -0.12 -10.61
N MET A 409 -18.34 0.30 -9.95
CA MET A 409 -17.41 -0.62 -9.27
C MET A 409 -17.98 -1.26 -7.99
N THR A 410 -19.01 -0.65 -7.40
CA THR A 410 -19.70 -1.13 -6.18
C THR A 410 -21.09 -1.69 -6.47
N ASP A 411 -21.55 -1.54 -7.71
CA ASP A 411 -22.75 -2.17 -8.23
C ASP A 411 -22.33 -3.49 -8.91
N PHE A 412 -22.34 -4.57 -8.14
CA PHE A 412 -21.86 -5.88 -8.56
C PHE A 412 -22.75 -6.56 -9.62
N ASP A 413 -24.04 -6.23 -9.69
CA ASP A 413 -24.89 -6.72 -10.78
C ASP A 413 -24.45 -6.11 -12.10
N TYR A 414 -24.36 -4.78 -12.15
CA TYR A 414 -23.84 -4.07 -13.31
C TYR A 414 -22.42 -4.52 -13.68
N LEU A 415 -21.54 -4.65 -12.69
CA LEU A 415 -20.17 -5.10 -12.92
C LEU A 415 -20.14 -6.51 -13.54
N ALA A 416 -20.97 -7.43 -13.05
CA ALA A 416 -21.09 -8.78 -13.61
C ALA A 416 -21.57 -8.75 -15.07
N ASP A 417 -22.57 -7.91 -15.37
CA ASP A 417 -23.10 -7.75 -16.71
C ASP A 417 -22.07 -7.15 -17.67
N VAL A 418 -21.32 -6.12 -17.23
CA VAL A 418 -20.24 -5.53 -18.04
C VAL A 418 -19.13 -6.55 -18.31
N LEU A 419 -18.66 -7.27 -17.29
CA LEU A 419 -17.60 -8.28 -17.44
C LEU A 419 -17.98 -9.36 -18.47
N TYR A 420 -19.23 -9.82 -18.42
CA TYR A 420 -19.73 -10.85 -19.32
C TYR A 420 -20.02 -10.31 -20.73
N ASN A 421 -20.85 -9.27 -20.84
CA ASN A 421 -21.38 -8.79 -22.11
C ASN A 421 -20.28 -8.12 -22.96
N LYS A 422 -19.35 -7.41 -22.32
CA LYS A 422 -18.21 -6.77 -23.00
C LYS A 422 -16.98 -7.70 -23.09
N GLN A 423 -17.10 -8.95 -22.64
CA GLN A 423 -16.06 -9.97 -22.71
C GLN A 423 -14.71 -9.52 -22.14
N ILE A 424 -14.74 -8.94 -20.95
CA ILE A 424 -13.55 -8.35 -20.33
C ILE A 424 -12.48 -9.40 -20.08
N THR A 425 -11.28 -9.13 -20.58
CA THR A 425 -10.12 -10.04 -20.45
C THR A 425 -9.12 -9.59 -19.39
N HIS A 426 -9.01 -8.28 -19.14
CA HIS A 426 -8.08 -7.70 -18.18
C HIS A 426 -8.81 -6.87 -17.14
N PHE A 427 -8.59 -7.21 -15.87
CA PHE A 427 -9.16 -6.51 -14.73
C PHE A 427 -8.08 -6.11 -13.76
N ASN A 428 -8.11 -4.87 -13.30
CA ASN A 428 -7.15 -4.34 -12.34
C ASN A 428 -7.88 -3.67 -11.18
N THR A 429 -7.58 -4.12 -9.96
CA THR A 429 -8.36 -3.77 -8.76
C THR A 429 -7.54 -3.98 -7.49
N VAL A 430 -8.17 -3.79 -6.34
CA VAL A 430 -7.63 -4.13 -5.02
C VAL A 430 -8.18 -5.49 -4.60
N SER A 431 -7.36 -6.29 -3.92
CA SER A 431 -7.67 -7.69 -3.62
C SER A 431 -8.96 -7.86 -2.81
N VAL A 432 -9.24 -6.97 -1.86
CA VAL A 432 -10.42 -7.03 -1.00
C VAL A 432 -11.71 -6.74 -1.79
N LEU A 433 -11.67 -5.80 -2.74
CA LEU A 433 -12.83 -5.49 -3.58
C LEU A 433 -13.18 -6.68 -4.46
N PHE A 434 -12.18 -7.31 -5.10
CA PHE A 434 -12.42 -8.48 -5.93
C PHE A 434 -12.86 -9.70 -5.11
N GLN A 435 -12.32 -9.89 -3.91
CA GLN A 435 -12.81 -10.92 -2.98
C GLN A 435 -14.30 -10.75 -2.68
N SER A 436 -14.73 -9.52 -2.41
CA SER A 436 -16.13 -9.20 -2.10
C SER A 436 -17.03 -9.43 -3.32
N PHE A 437 -16.59 -9.00 -4.50
CA PHE A 437 -17.28 -9.24 -5.75
C PHE A 437 -17.39 -10.75 -6.07
N LEU A 438 -16.30 -11.51 -5.92
CA LEU A 438 -16.31 -12.94 -6.15
C LEU A 438 -17.22 -13.69 -5.18
N SER A 439 -17.24 -13.29 -3.90
CA SER A 439 -18.18 -13.83 -2.91
C SER A 439 -19.63 -13.62 -3.35
N PHE A 440 -19.95 -12.41 -3.83
CA PHE A 440 -21.25 -12.11 -4.43
C PHE A 440 -21.55 -13.02 -5.63
N LEU A 441 -20.62 -13.17 -6.58
CA LEU A 441 -20.85 -14.04 -7.75
C LEU A 441 -21.15 -15.48 -7.36
N ILE A 442 -20.45 -16.02 -6.35
CA ILE A 442 -20.69 -17.39 -5.86
C ILE A 442 -22.08 -17.48 -5.22
N GLN A 443 -22.40 -16.58 -4.28
CA GLN A 443 -23.66 -16.57 -3.53
C GLN A 443 -24.87 -16.49 -4.47
N TYR A 444 -24.80 -15.64 -5.49
CA TYR A 444 -25.90 -15.42 -6.44
C TYR A 444 -25.76 -16.27 -7.73
N LYS A 445 -24.86 -17.26 -7.76
CA LYS A 445 -24.65 -18.19 -8.89
C LYS A 445 -24.34 -17.50 -10.23
N LYS A 446 -23.61 -16.37 -10.17
CA LYS A 446 -23.19 -15.55 -11.32
C LYS A 446 -21.72 -15.74 -11.73
N ILE A 447 -21.09 -16.87 -11.39
CA ILE A 447 -19.66 -17.11 -11.69
C ILE A 447 -19.33 -17.05 -13.19
N TYR A 448 -20.32 -17.23 -14.07
CA TYR A 448 -20.17 -17.04 -15.52
C TYR A 448 -19.69 -15.62 -15.89
N ALA A 449 -19.90 -14.63 -15.03
CA ALA A 449 -19.51 -13.24 -15.28
C ALA A 449 -18.01 -13.05 -15.51
N VAL A 450 -17.17 -13.88 -14.88
CA VAL A 450 -15.71 -13.81 -15.00
C VAL A 450 -15.14 -14.80 -16.03
N LYS A 451 -15.99 -15.38 -16.89
CA LYS A 451 -15.59 -16.42 -17.87
C LYS A 451 -14.49 -15.97 -18.84
N TYR A 452 -14.50 -14.70 -19.25
CA TYR A 452 -13.57 -14.15 -20.23
C TYR A 452 -12.28 -13.61 -19.60
N LEU A 453 -12.22 -13.54 -18.27
CA LEU A 453 -11.12 -12.94 -17.55
C LEU A 453 -9.85 -13.79 -17.70
N ARG A 454 -8.81 -13.21 -18.29
CA ARG A 454 -7.49 -13.85 -18.50
C ARG A 454 -6.45 -13.37 -17.51
N SER A 455 -6.59 -12.14 -17.00
CA SER A 455 -5.61 -11.51 -16.12
C SER A 455 -6.29 -10.65 -15.07
N LEU A 456 -5.94 -10.90 -13.81
CA LEU A 456 -6.35 -10.13 -12.66
C LEU A 456 -5.12 -9.51 -12.00
N CYS A 457 -4.96 -8.21 -12.18
CA CYS A 457 -3.93 -7.41 -11.55
C CYS A 457 -4.44 -6.85 -10.23
N ASN A 458 -3.73 -7.14 -9.13
CA ASN A 458 -4.04 -6.61 -7.80
C ASN A 458 -2.92 -5.68 -7.37
N GLY A 459 -3.25 -4.50 -6.86
CA GLY A 459 -2.25 -3.59 -6.34
C GLY A 459 -2.86 -2.48 -5.51
N GLY A 460 -2.01 -1.78 -4.75
CA GLY A 460 -2.43 -0.66 -3.88
C GLY A 460 -2.68 -1.03 -2.42
N GLU A 461 -2.81 -2.32 -2.09
CA GLU A 461 -2.93 -2.85 -0.72
C GLU A 461 -2.21 -4.19 -0.54
N VAL A 462 -2.11 -4.67 0.70
CA VAL A 462 -1.63 -6.02 0.99
C VAL A 462 -2.65 -7.03 0.46
N PHE A 463 -2.16 -8.03 -0.27
CA PHE A 463 -3.01 -9.05 -0.87
C PHE A 463 -3.67 -9.94 0.19
N VAL A 464 -4.96 -10.26 0.01
CA VAL A 464 -5.73 -11.10 0.95
C VAL A 464 -5.83 -12.57 0.52
N PHE A 465 -5.45 -13.49 1.41
CA PHE A 465 -5.45 -14.94 1.16
C PHE A 465 -6.81 -15.53 0.82
N LYS A 466 -7.86 -15.02 1.47
CA LYS A 466 -9.23 -15.49 1.23
C LYS A 466 -9.65 -15.37 -0.23
N LEU A 467 -9.03 -14.46 -1.01
CA LEU A 467 -9.26 -14.41 -2.44
C LEU A 467 -8.74 -15.66 -3.18
N ILE A 468 -7.59 -16.22 -2.78
CA ILE A 468 -7.06 -17.46 -3.36
C ILE A 468 -8.03 -18.61 -3.11
N ASP A 469 -8.52 -18.75 -1.87
CA ASP A 469 -9.48 -19.80 -1.50
C ASP A 469 -10.75 -19.72 -2.36
N LEU A 470 -11.28 -18.51 -2.55
CA LEU A 470 -12.47 -18.30 -3.39
C LEU A 470 -12.21 -18.60 -4.87
N ILE A 471 -11.05 -18.20 -5.41
CA ILE A 471 -10.67 -18.50 -6.80
C ILE A 471 -10.57 -20.00 -7.01
N GLN A 472 -9.90 -20.72 -6.10
CA GLN A 472 -9.78 -22.18 -6.13
C GLN A 472 -11.17 -22.85 -6.05
N ALA A 473 -12.00 -22.44 -5.10
CA ALA A 473 -13.33 -23.01 -4.90
C ALA A 473 -14.28 -22.75 -6.09
N SER A 474 -14.11 -21.62 -6.77
CA SER A 474 -14.95 -21.23 -7.91
C SER A 474 -14.51 -21.80 -9.24
N ASN A 475 -13.35 -22.45 -9.30
CA ASN A 475 -12.73 -23.01 -10.51
C ASN A 475 -12.72 -22.00 -11.69
N ILE A 476 -12.35 -20.75 -11.41
CA ILE A 476 -12.28 -19.70 -12.45
C ILE A 476 -11.23 -20.15 -13.48
N PRO A 477 -11.61 -20.36 -14.75
CA PRO A 477 -10.70 -20.91 -15.75
C PRO A 477 -9.62 -19.90 -16.13
N ASN A 478 -8.37 -20.36 -16.20
CA ASN A 478 -7.25 -19.72 -16.91
C ASN A 478 -7.01 -18.22 -16.63
N CYS A 479 -7.34 -17.72 -15.44
CA CYS A 479 -7.04 -16.36 -15.02
C CYS A 479 -5.68 -16.29 -14.33
N THR A 480 -4.76 -15.52 -14.88
CA THR A 480 -3.45 -15.25 -14.27
C THR A 480 -3.61 -14.19 -13.18
N LEU A 481 -3.08 -14.46 -12.00
CA LEU A 481 -3.24 -13.59 -10.84
C LEU A 481 -1.92 -12.88 -10.52
N TRP A 482 -1.93 -11.55 -10.53
CA TRP A 482 -0.74 -10.74 -10.28
C TRP A 482 -0.90 -9.94 -8.99
N ASN A 483 0.15 -9.92 -8.18
CA ASN A 483 0.33 -8.93 -7.11
C ASN A 483 1.33 -7.87 -7.58
N LEU A 484 0.89 -6.63 -7.60
CA LEU A 484 1.63 -5.48 -8.12
C LEU A 484 1.87 -4.49 -7.00
N TYR A 485 3.06 -3.91 -6.98
CA TYR A 485 3.43 -2.90 -5.99
C TYR A 485 4.19 -1.76 -6.66
N GLY A 486 3.84 -0.54 -6.28
CA GLY A 486 4.56 0.67 -6.63
C GLY A 486 3.90 1.89 -6.00
N PRO A 487 4.67 2.85 -5.48
CA PRO A 487 4.20 4.18 -5.18
C PRO A 487 4.03 5.05 -6.44
N ALA A 488 3.31 6.17 -6.32
CA ALA A 488 3.13 7.11 -7.43
C ALA A 488 4.47 7.73 -7.89
N GLU A 489 5.39 7.94 -6.96
CA GLU A 489 6.72 8.49 -7.22
C GLU A 489 7.63 7.57 -8.06
N THR A 490 7.21 6.33 -8.33
CA THR A 490 7.93 5.38 -9.17
C THR A 490 7.08 4.93 -10.36
N THR A 491 6.08 5.72 -10.74
CA THR A 491 5.18 5.50 -11.87
C THR A 491 4.39 4.19 -11.76
N ILE A 492 3.37 4.19 -10.91
CA ILE A 492 2.28 3.18 -10.80
C ILE A 492 2.72 1.81 -10.26
N THR A 493 3.68 1.12 -10.87
CA THR A 493 4.12 -0.21 -10.44
C THR A 493 5.61 -0.36 -10.70
N SER A 494 6.32 -0.91 -9.73
CA SER A 494 7.77 -1.11 -9.76
C SER A 494 8.17 -2.55 -9.48
N THR A 495 7.33 -3.32 -8.78
CA THR A 495 7.52 -4.75 -8.58
C THR A 495 6.27 -5.54 -8.92
N PHE A 496 6.47 -6.81 -9.28
CA PHE A 496 5.39 -7.71 -9.65
C PHE A 496 5.66 -9.13 -9.13
N HIS A 497 4.58 -9.84 -8.82
CA HIS A 497 4.61 -11.25 -8.47
C HIS A 497 3.46 -11.98 -9.17
N LEU A 498 3.79 -13.08 -9.86
CA LEU A 498 2.80 -14.05 -10.30
C LEU A 498 2.38 -14.90 -9.11
N ILE A 499 1.12 -14.79 -8.69
CA ILE A 499 0.59 -15.56 -7.56
C ILE A 499 0.31 -16.99 -8.03
N ASP A 500 1.05 -17.93 -7.46
CA ASP A 500 0.71 -19.35 -7.56
C ASP A 500 -0.39 -19.69 -6.55
N ILE A 501 -1.62 -19.81 -7.06
CA ILE A 501 -2.78 -20.15 -6.24
C ILE A 501 -2.64 -21.52 -5.57
N ARG A 502 -1.77 -22.43 -6.03
CA ARG A 502 -1.58 -23.77 -5.45
C ARG A 502 -0.52 -23.78 -4.35
N ALA A 503 0.27 -22.72 -4.22
CA ALA A 503 1.34 -22.65 -3.25
C ALA A 503 0.78 -22.45 -1.83
N SER A 504 1.22 -23.29 -0.89
CA SER A 504 0.93 -23.13 0.54
C SER A 504 1.88 -22.07 1.14
N THR A 505 1.59 -20.79 0.89
CA THR A 505 2.35 -19.67 1.44
C THR A 505 1.51 -18.90 2.47
N LYS A 506 2.15 -18.42 3.55
CA LYS A 506 1.49 -17.63 4.61
C LYS A 506 1.51 -16.12 4.35
N CYS A 507 2.34 -15.66 3.42
CA CYS A 507 2.42 -14.26 2.98
C CYS A 507 2.65 -14.22 1.46
N ILE A 508 1.95 -13.32 0.77
CA ILE A 508 2.14 -13.10 -0.67
C ILE A 508 3.21 -12.01 -0.86
N PRO A 509 4.31 -12.29 -1.58
CA PRO A 509 5.35 -11.30 -1.82
C PRO A 509 4.86 -10.21 -2.78
N ILE A 510 5.50 -9.04 -2.71
CA ILE A 510 5.40 -8.00 -3.75
C ILE A 510 6.30 -8.31 -4.95
N GLY A 511 7.13 -9.36 -4.82
CA GLY A 511 7.79 -10.05 -5.91
C GLY A 511 9.16 -9.48 -6.24
N ARG A 512 9.43 -9.27 -7.53
CA ARG A 512 10.70 -8.77 -8.05
C ARG A 512 10.49 -7.46 -8.80
N SER A 513 11.56 -6.69 -9.00
CA SER A 513 11.54 -5.48 -9.82
C SER A 513 11.04 -5.76 -11.24
N LEU A 514 10.32 -4.80 -11.81
CA LEU A 514 10.03 -4.76 -13.23
C LEU A 514 11.32 -4.54 -14.04
N SER A 515 11.27 -4.86 -15.33
CA SER A 515 12.34 -4.57 -16.27
C SER A 515 12.74 -3.09 -16.23
N ASN A 516 14.03 -2.77 -16.28
CA ASN A 516 14.59 -1.41 -16.17
C ASN A 516 14.29 -0.68 -14.84
N TYR A 517 13.86 -1.40 -13.80
CA TYR A 517 13.79 -0.91 -12.42
C TYR A 517 14.85 -1.60 -11.56
N GLN A 518 15.29 -0.90 -10.54
CA GLN A 518 16.17 -1.44 -9.51
C GLN A 518 15.48 -1.31 -8.16
N CYS A 519 15.60 -2.33 -7.31
CA CYS A 519 15.12 -2.35 -5.95
C CYS A 519 16.29 -2.60 -5.02
N LEU A 520 16.64 -1.59 -4.22
CA LEU A 520 17.63 -1.70 -3.16
C LEU A 520 16.91 -1.79 -1.82
N ILE A 521 17.39 -2.68 -0.97
CA ILE A 521 16.92 -2.82 0.41
C ILE A 521 18.04 -2.33 1.27
N LEU A 522 17.80 -1.27 2.04
CA LEU A 522 18.85 -0.60 2.80
C LEU A 522 18.44 -0.41 4.25
N ASN A 523 19.40 -0.59 5.16
CA ASN A 523 19.23 -0.25 6.57
C ASN A 523 19.33 1.28 6.79
N GLU A 524 19.28 1.71 8.04
CA GLU A 524 19.38 3.13 8.42
C GLU A 524 20.73 3.79 8.09
N PHE A 525 21.77 2.99 7.81
CA PHE A 525 23.10 3.43 7.39
C PHE A 525 23.29 3.35 5.87
N LEU A 526 22.22 3.14 5.09
CA LEU A 526 22.24 2.97 3.63
C LEU A 526 23.06 1.76 3.14
N GLN A 527 23.04 0.67 3.91
CA GLN A 527 23.72 -0.57 3.54
C GLN A 527 22.73 -1.70 3.33
N SER A 528 23.08 -2.63 2.44
CA SER A 528 22.25 -3.82 2.21
C SER A 528 22.26 -4.74 3.43
N PRO A 529 21.09 -5.03 4.03
CA PRO A 529 20.99 -6.00 5.10
C PRO A 529 21.17 -7.42 4.54
N SER A 530 21.42 -8.40 5.42
CA SER A 530 21.49 -9.79 4.98
C SER A 530 20.13 -10.31 4.51
N VAL A 531 20.11 -11.42 3.78
CA VAL A 531 18.85 -12.05 3.38
C VAL A 531 18.04 -12.43 4.64
N ASN A 532 16.72 -12.30 4.52
CA ASN A 532 15.73 -12.44 5.58
C ASN A 532 15.76 -11.36 6.67
N GLN A 533 16.61 -10.33 6.57
CA GLN A 533 16.50 -9.15 7.42
C GLN A 533 15.61 -8.09 6.77
N GLU A 534 14.93 -7.34 7.63
CA GLU A 534 14.13 -6.19 7.21
C GLU A 534 15.04 -5.00 6.86
N GLY A 535 14.65 -4.26 5.82
CA GLY A 535 15.24 -2.98 5.48
C GLY A 535 14.24 -2.09 4.75
N GLU A 536 14.61 -0.83 4.54
CA GLU A 536 13.81 0.15 3.80
C GLU A 536 13.99 -0.05 2.29
N LEU A 537 12.90 -0.02 1.54
CA LEU A 537 12.92 -0.19 0.08
C LEU A 537 13.22 1.14 -0.62
N PHE A 538 14.18 1.09 -1.54
CA PHE A 538 14.57 2.16 -2.45
C PHE A 538 14.34 1.68 -3.88
N VAL A 539 13.72 2.50 -4.72
CA VAL A 539 13.37 2.14 -6.09
C VAL A 539 14.03 3.09 -7.06
N GLY A 540 14.88 2.55 -7.93
CA GLY A 540 15.56 3.28 -9.00
C GLY A 540 15.06 2.84 -10.38
N GLY A 541 15.57 3.52 -11.41
CA GLY A 541 15.30 3.20 -12.81
C GLY A 541 14.20 4.06 -13.45
N VAL A 542 13.63 3.55 -14.54
CA VAL A 542 12.91 4.39 -15.51
C VAL A 542 11.60 5.01 -15.02
N GLY A 543 11.02 4.47 -13.95
CA GLY A 543 9.78 5.01 -13.37
C GLY A 543 9.96 6.10 -12.34
N VAL A 544 11.19 6.42 -11.93
CA VAL A 544 11.43 7.45 -10.92
C VAL A 544 10.93 8.80 -11.43
N PHE A 545 10.01 9.38 -10.67
CA PHE A 545 9.38 10.67 -10.95
C PHE A 545 10.38 11.84 -11.06
N ALA A 546 9.94 12.95 -11.65
CA ALA A 546 10.77 14.15 -11.78
C ALA A 546 10.95 14.92 -10.46
N GLY A 547 10.06 14.71 -9.49
CA GLY A 547 10.04 15.41 -8.21
C GLY A 547 8.63 15.87 -7.83
N TYR A 548 8.53 16.57 -6.69
CA TYR A 548 7.29 17.18 -6.24
C TYR A 548 7.18 18.62 -6.75
N LEU A 549 6.01 19.01 -7.28
CA LEU A 549 5.75 20.39 -7.77
C LEU A 549 6.02 21.40 -6.64
N ASP A 550 6.87 22.39 -6.93
CA ASP A 550 7.27 23.50 -6.04
C ASP A 550 7.72 23.06 -4.64
N ARG A 551 8.30 21.87 -4.51
CA ARG A 551 8.70 21.27 -3.22
C ARG A 551 10.07 20.59 -3.28
N ASP A 552 11.08 21.35 -3.67
CA ASP A 552 12.49 20.91 -3.70
C ASP A 552 12.97 20.34 -2.36
N ASP A 553 12.46 20.89 -1.25
CA ASP A 553 12.74 20.42 0.11
C ASP A 553 12.28 18.97 0.36
N LEU A 554 11.17 18.56 -0.27
CA LEU A 554 10.68 17.18 -0.21
C LEU A 554 11.34 16.32 -1.27
N THR A 555 11.55 16.86 -2.48
CA THR A 555 12.21 16.16 -3.58
C THR A 555 13.61 15.69 -3.16
N ALA A 556 14.42 16.57 -2.57
CA ALA A 556 15.77 16.24 -2.12
C ALA A 556 15.81 15.21 -0.96
N LYS A 557 14.72 15.07 -0.19
CA LYS A 557 14.60 14.04 0.85
C LYS A 557 14.12 12.70 0.32
N ALA A 558 13.37 12.73 -0.78
CA ALA A 558 12.75 11.58 -1.41
C ALA A 558 13.65 10.91 -2.44
N LEU A 559 14.39 11.71 -3.22
CA LEU A 559 15.35 11.24 -4.22
C LEU A 559 16.75 11.21 -3.60
N ILE A 560 17.32 10.01 -3.51
CA ILE A 560 18.64 9.76 -2.95
C ILE A 560 19.54 9.24 -4.07
N GLU A 561 20.69 9.89 -4.26
CA GLU A 561 21.71 9.43 -5.21
C GLU A 561 22.56 8.34 -4.57
N ILE A 562 22.69 7.20 -5.25
CA ILE A 562 23.48 6.05 -4.83
C ILE A 562 24.25 5.56 -6.06
N ASP A 563 25.58 5.57 -5.98
CA ASP A 563 26.48 5.16 -7.06
C ASP A 563 26.23 5.89 -8.41
N GLY A 564 25.76 7.13 -8.35
CA GLY A 564 25.45 7.98 -9.51
C GLY A 564 24.04 7.82 -10.09
N ASP A 565 23.26 6.86 -9.58
CA ASP A 565 21.86 6.65 -9.95
C ASP A 565 20.91 7.24 -8.91
N LEU A 566 19.75 7.74 -9.36
CA LEU A 566 18.71 8.29 -8.47
C LEU A 566 17.72 7.19 -8.05
N PHE A 567 17.51 7.09 -6.73
CA PHE A 567 16.54 6.19 -6.11
C PHE A 567 15.50 6.97 -5.34
N TYR A 568 14.23 6.60 -5.51
CA TYR A 568 13.16 7.04 -4.63
C TYR A 568 13.16 6.22 -3.33
N ARG A 569 13.30 6.91 -2.20
CA ARG A 569 13.17 6.38 -0.85
C ARG A 569 11.70 6.19 -0.50
N THR A 570 11.21 4.97 -0.53
CA THR A 570 9.76 4.69 -0.41
C THR A 570 9.20 4.92 0.99
N GLY A 571 10.01 4.68 2.03
CA GLY A 571 9.56 4.57 3.42
C GLY A 571 8.85 3.24 3.75
N ASP A 572 8.78 2.31 2.80
CA ASP A 572 8.24 0.97 2.98
C ASP A 572 9.33 0.02 3.49
N LEU A 573 9.00 -0.81 4.47
CA LEU A 573 9.86 -1.85 5.02
C LEU A 573 9.60 -3.16 4.27
N VAL A 574 10.67 -3.81 3.84
CA VAL A 574 10.63 -5.07 3.11
C VAL A 574 11.68 -6.04 3.64
N ARG A 575 11.41 -7.33 3.45
CA ARG A 575 12.34 -8.43 3.68
C ARG A 575 12.51 -9.19 2.38
N MET A 576 13.75 -9.51 2.00
CA MET A 576 14.02 -10.41 0.88
C MET A 576 14.26 -11.83 1.37
N ASP A 577 13.76 -12.82 0.64
CA ASP A 577 14.05 -14.23 0.90
C ASP A 577 15.25 -14.77 0.08
N ASN A 578 15.58 -16.04 0.29
CA ASN A 578 16.68 -16.73 -0.39
C ASN A 578 16.44 -16.91 -1.91
N SER A 579 15.21 -16.66 -2.39
CA SER A 579 14.83 -16.70 -3.81
C SER A 579 14.88 -15.31 -4.47
N GLY A 580 15.20 -14.27 -3.70
CA GLY A 580 15.16 -12.88 -4.14
C GLY A 580 13.75 -12.29 -4.18
N LEU A 581 12.73 -12.95 -3.63
CA LEU A 581 11.38 -12.38 -3.57
C LEU A 581 11.29 -11.38 -2.42
N LEU A 582 10.69 -10.22 -2.71
CA LEU A 582 10.48 -9.15 -1.74
C LEU A 582 9.13 -9.33 -1.04
N TYR A 583 9.15 -9.29 0.30
CA TYR A 583 7.97 -9.35 1.16
C TYR A 583 7.80 -8.03 1.89
N TYR A 584 6.68 -7.35 1.64
CA TYR A 584 6.30 -6.15 2.36
C TYR A 584 6.07 -6.43 3.84
N GLN A 585 6.71 -5.66 4.73
CA GLN A 585 6.62 -5.77 6.19
C GLN A 585 5.81 -4.64 6.83
N GLY A 586 5.70 -3.49 6.16
CA GLY A 586 4.96 -2.35 6.69
C GLY A 586 5.53 -1.01 6.23
N ARG A 587 5.13 0.06 6.91
CA ARG A 587 5.68 1.40 6.76
C ARG A 587 6.63 1.69 7.91
N LYS A 588 7.71 2.41 7.61
CA LYS A 588 8.58 3.01 8.63
C LYS A 588 7.91 4.22 9.30
N ASP A 589 7.05 4.92 8.57
CA ASP A 589 6.31 6.08 9.03
C ASP A 589 4.87 5.75 9.47
N HIS A 590 4.05 6.78 9.69
CA HIS A 590 2.66 6.65 10.11
C HIS A 590 1.66 6.64 8.95
N GLN A 591 2.12 6.51 7.71
CA GLN A 591 1.19 6.35 6.58
C GLN A 591 0.46 5.02 6.68
N VAL A 592 -0.79 5.00 6.23
CA VAL A 592 -1.59 3.77 6.19
C VAL A 592 -2.25 3.59 4.83
N LYS A 593 -2.48 2.34 4.46
CA LYS A 593 -3.35 1.97 3.34
C LYS A 593 -4.67 1.46 3.90
N LEU A 594 -5.77 2.10 3.53
CA LEU A 594 -7.13 1.72 3.88
C LEU A 594 -7.93 1.48 2.60
N HIS A 595 -8.40 0.24 2.39
CA HIS A 595 -9.12 -0.18 1.18
C HIS A 595 -8.43 0.26 -0.13
N GLY A 596 -7.12 0.07 -0.21
CA GLY A 596 -6.26 0.49 -1.34
C GLY A 596 -5.92 1.98 -1.43
N GLN A 597 -6.39 2.82 -0.51
CA GLN A 597 -6.14 4.28 -0.54
C GLN A 597 -5.01 4.65 0.43
N ARG A 598 -4.02 5.41 -0.06
CA ARG A 598 -2.89 5.90 0.74
C ARG A 598 -3.32 7.13 1.54
N ILE A 599 -3.31 7.00 2.86
CA ILE A 599 -3.75 8.05 3.78
C ILE A 599 -2.58 8.46 4.68
N GLU A 600 -2.28 9.75 4.66
CA GLU A 600 -1.40 10.38 5.63
C GLU A 600 -2.22 10.80 6.84
N LEU A 601 -2.01 10.13 7.96
CA LEU A 601 -2.73 10.43 9.20
C LEU A 601 -2.52 11.89 9.64
N GLY A 602 -1.35 12.46 9.35
CA GLY A 602 -1.02 13.86 9.60
C GLY A 602 -1.87 14.89 8.82
N GLU A 603 -2.43 14.53 7.65
CA GLU A 603 -3.35 15.40 6.90
C GLU A 603 -4.67 15.57 7.64
N ILE A 604 -5.17 14.47 8.22
CA ILE A 604 -6.38 14.46 9.04
C ILE A 604 -6.11 15.20 10.37
N GLU A 605 -4.98 14.92 11.02
CA GLU A 605 -4.58 15.60 12.26
C GLU A 605 -4.51 17.12 12.06
N ARG A 606 -3.87 17.60 10.97
CA ARG A 606 -3.75 19.03 10.67
C ARG A 606 -5.09 19.67 10.33
N CYS A 607 -5.94 18.99 9.57
CA CYS A 607 -7.29 19.47 9.26
C CYS A 607 -8.06 19.79 10.55
N LEU A 608 -8.02 18.90 11.53
CA LEU A 608 -8.68 19.09 12.82
C LEU A 608 -7.97 20.12 13.69
N LEU A 609 -6.64 20.16 13.70
CA LEU A 609 -5.86 21.16 14.46
C LEU A 609 -6.12 22.62 13.99
N ASN A 610 -6.71 22.83 12.81
CA ASN A 610 -7.16 24.16 12.38
C ASN A 610 -8.39 24.67 13.14
N ILE A 611 -9.06 23.83 13.92
CA ILE A 611 -10.16 24.23 14.79
C ILE A 611 -9.58 24.79 16.10
N ILE A 612 -9.85 26.06 16.39
CA ILE A 612 -9.26 26.81 17.53
C ILE A 612 -9.41 26.10 18.89
N SER A 613 -10.52 25.38 19.11
CA SER A 613 -10.78 24.67 20.38
C SER A 613 -10.00 23.36 20.53
N ILE A 614 -9.27 22.89 19.51
CA ILE A 614 -8.53 21.63 19.53
C ILE A 614 -7.06 21.91 19.85
N SER A 615 -6.60 21.37 20.97
CA SER A 615 -5.23 21.59 21.45
C SER A 615 -4.23 20.53 20.98
N ALA A 616 -4.72 19.31 20.70
CA ALA A 616 -3.93 18.22 20.16
C ALA A 616 -4.84 17.21 19.46
N CYS A 617 -4.31 16.55 18.43
CA CYS A 617 -5.02 15.54 17.66
C CYS A 617 -4.06 14.41 17.30
N VAL A 618 -4.51 13.16 17.42
CA VAL A 618 -3.81 11.98 16.92
C VAL A 618 -4.77 11.11 16.16
N VAL A 619 -4.39 10.71 14.95
CA VAL A 619 -5.16 9.79 14.13
C VAL A 619 -4.40 8.48 14.01
N MET A 620 -5.13 7.37 14.04
CA MET A 620 -4.56 6.04 13.83
C MET A 620 -5.52 5.15 13.08
N LYS A 621 -4.96 4.21 12.30
CA LYS A 621 -5.70 3.07 11.80
C LYS A 621 -5.98 2.12 12.96
N TRP A 622 -7.24 1.72 13.13
CA TRP A 622 -7.67 0.75 14.12
C TRP A 622 -8.30 -0.44 13.42
N ASN A 623 -7.72 -1.62 13.64
CA ASN A 623 -7.93 -2.81 12.81
C ASN A 623 -7.70 -2.51 11.31
N ASP A 624 -8.11 -3.41 10.41
CA ASP A 624 -7.89 -3.21 8.98
C ASP A 624 -8.92 -2.31 8.27
N ASP A 625 -9.93 -1.83 9.00
CA ASP A 625 -11.14 -1.24 8.41
C ASP A 625 -11.45 0.20 8.85
N HIS A 626 -10.81 0.74 9.90
CA HIS A 626 -11.23 2.01 10.49
C HIS A 626 -10.12 3.01 10.75
N LEU A 627 -10.46 4.29 10.66
CA LEU A 627 -9.67 5.41 11.16
C LEU A 627 -10.30 5.91 12.45
N VAL A 628 -9.48 6.00 13.50
CA VAL A 628 -9.87 6.53 14.81
C VAL A 628 -9.08 7.80 15.07
N THR A 629 -9.80 8.82 15.52
CA THR A 629 -9.22 10.11 15.88
C THR A 629 -9.39 10.36 17.37
N TYR A 630 -8.30 10.73 18.02
CA TYR A 630 -8.28 11.17 19.42
C TYR A 630 -8.03 12.68 19.44
N VAL A 631 -8.99 13.43 19.98
CA VAL A 631 -8.98 14.89 20.01
C VAL A 631 -8.95 15.38 21.45
N GLN A 632 -8.03 16.31 21.75
CA GLN A 632 -8.00 16.98 23.04
C GLN A 632 -8.77 18.30 22.98
N SER A 633 -10.01 18.30 23.50
CA SER A 633 -10.91 19.46 23.51
C SER A 633 -12.00 19.30 24.58
N SER A 634 -12.52 20.42 25.10
CA SER A 634 -13.64 20.48 26.05
C SER A 634 -14.88 21.19 25.51
N GLN A 635 -14.82 21.69 24.27
CA GLN A 635 -15.85 22.59 23.69
C GLN A 635 -16.41 22.11 22.34
N ILE A 636 -16.04 20.91 21.90
CA ILE A 636 -16.44 20.37 20.61
C ILE A 636 -17.07 18.98 20.77
N ASN A 637 -18.02 18.65 19.91
CA ASN A 637 -18.61 17.31 19.84
C ASN A 637 -18.19 16.58 18.55
N GLU A 638 -18.49 15.29 18.48
CA GLU A 638 -18.16 14.44 17.33
C GLU A 638 -18.77 14.94 16.01
N GLU A 639 -20.02 15.41 16.04
CA GLU A 639 -20.74 15.90 14.86
C GLU A 639 -20.01 17.08 14.22
N GLN A 640 -19.57 18.04 15.02
CA GLN A 640 -18.79 19.20 14.57
C GLN A 640 -17.44 18.79 13.97
N LEU A 641 -16.73 17.84 14.59
CA LEU A 641 -15.47 17.30 14.05
C LEU A 641 -15.68 16.64 12.69
N ARG A 642 -16.74 15.84 12.56
CA ARG A 642 -17.10 15.13 11.33
C ARG A 642 -17.46 16.09 10.20
N GLN A 643 -18.28 17.11 10.48
CA GLN A 643 -18.67 18.14 9.51
C GLN A 643 -17.46 18.97 9.03
N HIS A 644 -16.54 19.29 9.93
CA HIS A 644 -15.29 19.97 9.56
C HIS A 644 -14.41 19.10 8.66
N CYS A 645 -14.24 17.81 8.99
CA CYS A 645 -13.55 16.87 8.11
C CYS A 645 -14.22 16.76 6.73
N GLN A 646 -15.56 16.65 6.67
CA GLN A 646 -16.32 16.54 5.42
C GLN A 646 -16.16 17.74 4.49
N SER A 647 -15.95 18.94 5.04
CA SER A 647 -15.79 20.18 4.26
C SER A 647 -14.36 20.38 3.72
N HIS A 648 -13.36 19.71 4.29
CA HIS A 648 -11.94 19.95 3.97
C HIS A 648 -11.22 18.72 3.41
N LEU A 649 -11.66 17.52 3.74
CA LEU A 649 -10.99 16.26 3.40
C LEU A 649 -11.82 15.43 2.39
N PRO A 650 -11.14 14.60 1.57
CA PRO A 650 -11.81 13.59 0.76
C PRO A 650 -12.63 12.62 1.62
N PRO A 651 -13.74 12.05 1.09
CA PRO A 651 -14.62 11.16 1.87
C PRO A 651 -13.93 9.97 2.55
N HIS A 652 -12.88 9.43 1.94
CA HIS A 652 -12.15 8.28 2.45
C HIS A 652 -11.13 8.60 3.56
N MET A 653 -10.80 9.88 3.75
CA MET A 653 -9.95 10.34 4.84
C MET A 653 -10.76 10.73 6.08
N ILE A 654 -12.10 10.73 6.00
CA ILE A 654 -12.94 11.07 7.13
C ILE A 654 -12.89 9.92 8.15
N PRO A 655 -12.48 10.19 9.40
CA PRO A 655 -12.48 9.19 10.45
C PRO A 655 -13.88 8.61 10.70
N SER A 656 -13.96 7.30 10.91
CA SER A 656 -15.21 6.65 11.29
C SER A 656 -15.52 6.86 12.78
N ILE A 657 -14.48 6.96 13.63
CA ILE A 657 -14.60 7.08 15.08
C ILE A 657 -13.85 8.32 15.59
N PHE A 658 -14.52 9.13 16.41
CA PHE A 658 -13.92 10.28 17.11
C PHE A 658 -14.00 10.06 18.62
N ILE A 659 -12.87 10.24 19.31
CA ILE A 659 -12.73 10.07 20.76
C ILE A 659 -12.22 11.39 21.31
N ILE A 660 -13.06 12.09 22.07
CA ILE A 660 -12.72 13.37 22.69
C ILE A 660 -12.21 13.09 24.10
N LEU A 661 -11.04 13.62 24.42
CA LEU A 661 -10.36 13.44 25.70
C LEU A 661 -10.03 14.79 26.32
N ASP A 662 -10.11 14.88 27.65
CA ASP A 662 -9.62 16.08 28.37
C ASP A 662 -8.10 16.24 28.20
N LYS A 663 -7.37 15.12 28.12
CA LYS A 663 -5.91 15.10 27.95
C LYS A 663 -5.45 13.85 27.21
N LEU A 664 -4.54 14.01 26.24
CA LEU A 664 -3.87 12.89 25.59
C LEU A 664 -2.79 12.27 26.51
N PRO A 665 -2.67 10.93 26.56
CA PRO A 665 -1.59 10.27 27.30
C PRO A 665 -0.25 10.60 26.65
N LEU A 666 0.74 10.98 27.45
CA LEU A 666 2.10 11.29 26.98
C LEU A 666 3.09 10.27 27.56
N ASN A 667 4.11 9.91 26.79
CA ASN A 667 5.24 9.12 27.27
C ASN A 667 6.24 9.99 28.06
N GLN A 668 7.26 9.36 28.62
CA GLN A 668 8.31 10.03 29.41
C GLN A 668 9.07 11.13 28.65
N ASN A 669 9.01 11.12 27.32
CA ASN A 669 9.64 12.12 26.43
C ASN A 669 8.66 13.24 26.01
N GLY A 670 7.46 13.30 26.60
CA GLY A 670 6.44 14.30 26.29
C GLY A 670 5.75 14.12 24.92
N LYS A 671 5.95 12.99 24.22
CA LYS A 671 5.22 12.65 22.99
C LYS A 671 3.97 11.83 23.32
N VAL A 672 2.93 11.88 22.49
CA VAL A 672 1.71 11.09 22.71
C VAL A 672 2.03 9.58 22.77
N ASP A 673 1.63 8.93 23.85
CA ASP A 673 1.77 7.49 24.03
C ASP A 673 0.58 6.76 23.38
N ARG A 674 0.76 6.36 22.13
CA ARG A 674 -0.25 5.66 21.34
C ARG A 674 -0.68 4.32 21.96
N LYS A 675 0.17 3.68 22.77
CA LYS A 675 -0.16 2.39 23.42
C LYS A 675 -1.10 2.56 24.61
N GLN A 676 -1.14 3.77 25.19
CA GLN A 676 -2.01 4.11 26.31
C GLN A 676 -3.30 4.82 25.87
N LEU A 677 -3.52 5.00 24.56
CA LEU A 677 -4.78 5.56 24.05
C LEU A 677 -5.94 4.61 24.40
N PRO A 678 -7.08 5.15 24.86
CA PRO A 678 -8.22 4.34 25.26
C PRO A 678 -8.76 3.54 24.06
N SER A 679 -9.16 2.29 24.31
CA SER A 679 -9.65 1.41 23.26
C SER A 679 -10.95 1.94 22.63
N PRO A 680 -11.05 1.99 21.28
CA PRO A 680 -12.26 2.45 20.57
C PRO A 680 -13.51 1.61 20.87
N LYS A 681 -13.33 0.40 21.43
CA LYS A 681 -14.44 -0.46 21.86
C LYS A 681 -15.36 0.22 22.87
N SER A 682 -14.80 1.06 23.75
CA SER A 682 -15.55 1.78 24.78
C SER A 682 -16.50 2.83 24.18
N SER A 683 -16.02 3.59 23.20
CA SER A 683 -16.80 4.57 22.42
C SER A 683 -17.82 3.91 21.50
N LEU A 684 -17.46 2.80 20.85
CA LEU A 684 -18.43 1.97 20.12
C LEU A 684 -19.54 1.47 21.04
N SER A 685 -19.22 1.02 22.26
CA SER A 685 -20.25 0.65 23.23
C SER A 685 -21.09 1.82 23.74
N THR A 686 -20.56 3.06 23.77
CA THR A 686 -21.36 4.25 24.12
C THR A 686 -22.27 4.69 22.96
N LEU A 687 -21.82 4.55 21.71
CA LEU A 687 -22.63 4.76 20.49
C LEU A 687 -23.72 3.69 20.32
N LEU A 688 -23.48 2.46 20.80
CA LEU A 688 -24.43 1.34 20.85
C LEU A 688 -25.41 1.44 22.03
N LEU A 689 -25.25 2.42 22.92
CA LEU A 689 -26.09 2.62 24.11
C LEU A 689 -26.62 4.06 24.12
N SER A 690 -27.59 4.36 23.25
CA SER A 690 -28.38 5.59 23.35
C SER A 690 -29.57 5.44 24.31
N ASP A 691 -30.12 6.57 24.78
CA ASP A 691 -31.39 6.63 25.50
C ASP A 691 -32.47 5.76 24.83
N LYS A 692 -33.31 5.10 25.64
CA LYS A 692 -34.42 4.23 25.19
C LYS A 692 -35.38 4.89 24.17
N SER A 693 -35.33 6.21 24.00
CA SER A 693 -36.16 6.97 23.08
C SER A 693 -35.71 6.93 21.61
N ASP A 694 -34.52 6.42 21.28
CA ASP A 694 -33.98 6.43 19.91
C ASP A 694 -33.69 5.04 19.33
N THR A 695 -34.21 3.98 19.96
CA THR A 695 -34.25 2.62 19.40
C THR A 695 -35.19 2.56 18.18
N PRO A 696 -35.01 1.62 17.23
CA PRO A 696 -35.98 1.35 16.17
C PRO A 696 -37.41 1.31 16.72
N LEU A 697 -38.29 2.21 16.25
CA LEU A 697 -39.59 2.46 16.89
C LEU A 697 -40.73 1.63 16.29
N ASN A 698 -40.54 1.10 15.08
CA ASN A 698 -41.55 0.33 14.36
C ASN A 698 -40.99 -1.02 13.86
N GLN A 699 -41.89 -1.99 13.62
CA GLN A 699 -41.55 -3.36 13.19
C GLN A 699 -40.66 -3.43 11.94
N PHE A 700 -40.75 -2.42 11.08
CA PHE A 700 -39.97 -2.35 9.85
C PHE A 700 -38.52 -1.92 10.13
N GLU A 701 -38.33 -0.89 10.96
CA GLU A 701 -37.02 -0.47 11.44
C GLU A 701 -36.33 -1.60 12.24
N GLU A 702 -37.05 -2.38 13.04
CA GLU A 702 -36.51 -3.56 13.77
C GLU A 702 -36.02 -4.66 12.82
N SER A 703 -36.71 -4.89 11.71
CA SER A 703 -36.28 -5.85 10.69
C SER A 703 -34.99 -5.40 10.01
N ILE A 704 -34.88 -4.10 9.70
CA ILE A 704 -33.68 -3.50 9.12
C ILE A 704 -32.51 -3.52 10.10
N HIS A 705 -32.77 -3.22 11.37
CA HIS A 705 -31.81 -3.33 12.47
C HIS A 705 -31.24 -4.75 12.59
N THR A 706 -32.08 -5.78 12.50
CA THR A 706 -31.64 -7.17 12.54
C THR A 706 -30.63 -7.48 11.42
N ILE A 707 -30.88 -6.97 10.21
CA ILE A 707 -29.96 -7.15 9.08
C ILE A 707 -28.64 -6.42 9.33
N TRP A 708 -28.68 -5.20 9.89
CA TRP A 708 -27.46 -4.48 10.28
C TRP A 708 -26.63 -5.27 11.27
N CYS A 709 -27.24 -5.81 12.33
CA CYS A 709 -26.53 -6.61 13.33
C CYS A 709 -25.84 -7.83 12.71
N GLN A 710 -26.50 -8.50 11.77
CA GLN A 710 -25.93 -9.64 11.05
C GLN A 710 -24.72 -9.25 10.18
N VAL A 711 -24.82 -8.14 9.44
CA VAL A 711 -23.75 -7.64 8.55
C VAL A 711 -22.58 -7.06 9.34
N LEU A 712 -22.85 -6.39 10.46
CA LEU A 712 -21.82 -5.78 11.30
C LEU A 712 -21.15 -6.80 12.24
N HIS A 713 -21.73 -8.00 12.37
CA HIS A 713 -21.33 -9.04 13.32
C HIS A 713 -21.28 -8.54 14.77
N CYS A 714 -22.22 -7.67 15.15
CA CYS A 714 -22.35 -7.18 16.51
C CYS A 714 -23.48 -7.92 17.25
N ASN A 715 -23.32 -8.10 18.57
CA ASN A 715 -24.40 -8.59 19.43
C ASN A 715 -25.61 -7.64 19.33
N GLU A 716 -26.82 -8.15 19.60
CA GLU A 716 -28.13 -7.45 19.55
C GLU A 716 -28.29 -6.27 20.53
N ASN A 717 -27.20 -5.61 20.91
CA ASN A 717 -27.23 -4.38 21.67
C ASN A 717 -27.75 -3.26 20.76
N TYR A 718 -28.83 -2.61 21.18
CA TYR A 718 -29.65 -1.66 20.44
C TYR A 718 -28.86 -0.58 19.68
N ILE A 719 -28.45 -0.86 18.43
CA ILE A 719 -28.06 0.18 17.47
C ILE A 719 -29.19 1.22 17.35
N SER A 720 -28.89 2.49 17.63
CA SER A 720 -29.85 3.58 17.47
C SER A 720 -30.38 3.67 16.04
N GLY A 721 -31.67 3.98 15.88
CA GLY A 721 -32.28 4.19 14.57
C GLY A 721 -31.69 5.36 13.77
N THR A 722 -31.05 6.31 14.47
CA THR A 722 -30.40 7.50 13.92
C THR A 722 -28.88 7.35 13.79
N ALA A 723 -28.30 6.25 14.32
CA ALA A 723 -26.87 6.01 14.20
C ALA A 723 -26.50 5.79 12.72
N SER A 724 -25.45 6.47 12.29
CA SER A 724 -24.88 6.24 10.96
C SER A 724 -24.23 4.86 10.89
N PHE A 725 -24.46 4.12 9.81
CA PHE A 725 -23.85 2.81 9.53
C PHE A 725 -22.33 2.84 9.73
N PHE A 726 -21.69 3.93 9.31
CA PHE A 726 -20.24 4.09 9.43
C PHE A 726 -19.77 4.35 10.87
N SER A 727 -20.61 4.98 11.70
CA SER A 727 -20.30 5.23 13.11
C SER A 727 -20.34 3.97 13.96
N VAL A 728 -21.11 2.96 13.54
CA VAL A 728 -21.29 1.69 14.27
C VAL A 728 -20.39 0.55 13.74
N GLY A 729 -19.30 0.90 13.04
CA GLY A 729 -18.33 -0.07 12.52
C GLY A 729 -18.61 -0.57 11.10
N GLY A 730 -19.53 0.05 10.37
CA GLY A 730 -19.75 -0.20 8.95
C GLY A 730 -18.70 0.46 8.07
N HIS A 731 -18.44 -0.13 6.91
CA HIS A 731 -17.58 0.44 5.86
C HIS A 731 -18.14 0.07 4.48
N SER A 732 -17.59 0.63 3.40
CA SER A 732 -18.16 0.53 2.04
C SER A 732 -18.42 -0.91 1.58
N LEU A 733 -17.59 -1.88 1.95
CA LEU A 733 -17.78 -3.29 1.55
C LEU A 733 -18.91 -3.98 2.32
N ARG A 734 -18.98 -3.77 3.64
CA ARG A 734 -20.14 -4.22 4.44
C ARG A 734 -21.41 -3.54 3.99
N PHE A 735 -21.33 -2.30 3.51
CA PHE A 735 -22.47 -1.60 2.95
C PHE A 735 -23.00 -2.25 1.67
N ILE A 736 -22.08 -2.70 0.80
CA ILE A 736 -22.45 -3.46 -0.40
C ILE A 736 -23.14 -4.77 0.00
N GLU A 737 -22.61 -5.50 0.98
CA GLU A 737 -23.27 -6.70 1.51
C GLU A 737 -24.67 -6.39 2.05
N LEU A 738 -24.80 -5.34 2.87
CA LEU A 738 -26.08 -4.88 3.41
C LEU A 738 -27.10 -4.59 2.30
N TYR A 739 -26.68 -3.84 1.29
CA TYR A 739 -27.50 -3.48 0.14
C TYR A 739 -28.01 -4.71 -0.60
N TYR A 740 -27.15 -5.70 -0.85
CA TYR A 740 -27.55 -6.94 -1.52
C TYR A 740 -28.46 -7.83 -0.68
N ARG A 741 -28.31 -7.80 0.66
CA ARG A 741 -29.30 -8.43 1.56
C ARG A 741 -30.65 -7.72 1.46
N TYR A 742 -30.68 -6.39 1.41
CA TYR A 742 -31.93 -5.66 1.18
C TYR A 742 -32.56 -6.05 -0.14
N GLN A 743 -31.79 -6.03 -1.23
CA GLN A 743 -32.30 -6.37 -2.55
C GLN A 743 -32.91 -7.78 -2.58
N ALA A 744 -32.23 -8.77 -1.99
CA ALA A 744 -32.73 -10.15 -1.93
C ALA A 744 -34.02 -10.29 -1.09
N LEU A 745 -34.14 -9.56 0.02
CA LEU A 745 -35.26 -9.69 0.93
C LEU A 745 -36.47 -8.85 0.50
N PHE A 746 -36.25 -7.59 0.07
CA PHE A 746 -37.29 -6.64 -0.35
C PHE A 746 -37.65 -6.78 -1.84
N ASN A 747 -36.83 -7.48 -2.63
CA ASN A 747 -37.03 -7.76 -4.05
C ASN A 747 -37.26 -6.48 -4.90
N PHE A 748 -36.36 -5.50 -4.76
CA PHE A 748 -36.34 -4.29 -5.58
C PHE A 748 -35.26 -4.36 -6.67
N ASP A 749 -35.46 -3.58 -7.72
CA ASP A 749 -34.47 -3.40 -8.79
C ASP A 749 -33.41 -2.39 -8.34
N ALA A 750 -32.14 -2.68 -8.58
CA ALA A 750 -31.03 -1.77 -8.30
C ALA A 750 -31.15 -0.43 -9.05
N HIS A 751 -31.89 -0.41 -10.17
CA HIS A 751 -32.25 0.84 -10.87
C HIS A 751 -33.26 1.70 -10.09
N SER A 752 -34.16 1.09 -9.32
CA SER A 752 -35.19 1.81 -8.55
C SER A 752 -34.64 2.41 -7.25
N LEU A 753 -33.73 1.72 -6.57
CA LEU A 753 -33.06 2.18 -5.36
C LEU A 753 -31.57 1.86 -5.45
N SER A 754 -30.79 2.81 -5.97
CA SER A 754 -29.34 2.61 -6.11
C SER A 754 -28.62 2.54 -4.77
N ILE A 755 -27.50 1.80 -4.72
CA ILE A 755 -26.60 1.77 -3.55
C ILE A 755 -26.14 3.18 -3.13
N GLY A 756 -26.00 4.10 -4.08
CA GLY A 756 -25.63 5.49 -3.83
C GLY A 756 -26.65 6.25 -2.97
N LEU A 757 -27.95 6.00 -3.16
CA LEU A 757 -29.01 6.61 -2.34
C LEU A 757 -28.92 6.14 -0.89
N PHE A 758 -28.72 4.84 -0.68
CA PHE A 758 -28.53 4.28 0.65
C PHE A 758 -27.26 4.85 1.33
N LEU A 759 -26.17 5.05 0.58
CA LEU A 759 -24.93 5.63 1.11
C LEU A 759 -25.11 7.10 1.57
N GLN A 760 -25.96 7.86 0.88
CA GLN A 760 -26.31 9.24 1.24
C GLN A 760 -27.26 9.34 2.45
N GLN A 761 -27.93 8.23 2.78
CA GLN A 761 -28.95 8.13 3.80
C GLN A 761 -28.52 7.09 4.84
N PRO A 762 -27.42 7.28 5.59
CA PRO A 762 -26.66 6.20 6.20
C PRO A 762 -27.26 5.65 7.50
N THR A 763 -28.54 5.88 7.82
CA THR A 763 -29.16 5.47 9.10
C THR A 763 -30.25 4.42 8.88
N ILE A 764 -30.53 3.60 9.91
CA ILE A 764 -31.62 2.61 9.88
C ILE A 764 -32.95 3.28 9.51
N ARG A 765 -33.27 4.43 10.12
CA ARG A 765 -34.51 5.15 9.87
C ARG A 765 -34.62 5.66 8.43
N GLN A 766 -33.52 6.16 7.87
CA GLN A 766 -33.54 6.62 6.48
C GLN A 766 -33.58 5.44 5.49
N HIS A 767 -32.87 4.33 5.78
CA HIS A 767 -32.98 3.09 5.00
C HIS A 767 -34.41 2.55 5.01
N ALA A 768 -35.06 2.58 6.18
CA ALA A 768 -36.46 2.21 6.33
C ALA A 768 -37.38 3.07 5.47
N GLN A 769 -37.21 4.39 5.50
CA GLN A 769 -37.98 5.31 4.67
C GLN A 769 -37.78 5.03 3.17
N LEU A 770 -36.54 4.85 2.72
CA LEU A 770 -36.24 4.52 1.33
C LEU A 770 -36.93 3.22 0.90
N LEU A 771 -36.83 2.17 1.70
CA LEU A 771 -37.43 0.87 1.40
C LEU A 771 -38.97 0.90 1.45
N GLN A 772 -39.57 1.76 2.27
CA GLN A 772 -41.02 1.97 2.32
C GLN A 772 -41.58 2.72 1.10
N THR A 773 -40.75 3.42 0.34
CA THR A 773 -41.18 4.07 -0.92
C THR A 773 -41.35 3.10 -2.09
N LEU A 774 -40.97 1.83 -1.92
CA LEU A 774 -41.17 0.79 -2.93
C LEU A 774 -42.66 0.48 -3.12
N PRO A 775 -43.13 0.23 -4.37
CA PRO A 775 -44.51 -0.16 -4.61
C PRO A 775 -44.83 -1.46 -3.86
N SER A 776 -45.90 -1.45 -3.06
CA SER A 776 -46.37 -2.61 -2.31
C SER A 776 -46.75 -3.74 -3.25
N ASN A 777 -45.86 -4.70 -3.46
CA ASN A 777 -46.25 -6.01 -4.01
C ASN A 777 -46.81 -6.84 -2.85
N ASP A 778 -47.95 -7.51 -3.02
CA ASP A 778 -48.63 -8.34 -2.00
C ASP A 778 -47.74 -9.43 -1.35
N THR A 779 -46.55 -9.68 -1.91
CA THR A 779 -45.51 -10.57 -1.37
C THR A 779 -44.54 -9.92 -0.37
N GLN A 780 -44.44 -8.60 -0.31
CA GLN A 780 -43.55 -7.88 0.62
C GLN A 780 -44.10 -7.88 2.05
N THR A 781 -45.41 -7.71 2.23
CA THR A 781 -46.08 -7.67 3.54
C THR A 781 -45.92 -8.98 4.31
N THR A 782 -45.94 -10.12 3.59
CA THR A 782 -45.85 -11.48 4.15
C THR A 782 -44.42 -11.91 4.47
N ARG A 783 -43.41 -11.41 3.73
CA ARG A 783 -42.00 -11.83 3.89
C ARG A 783 -41.34 -11.22 5.13
N TRP A 784 -41.58 -9.93 5.42
CA TRP A 784 -41.03 -9.29 6.62
C TRP A 784 -41.72 -9.75 7.91
N GLN A 785 -43.03 -9.99 7.87
CA GLN A 785 -43.75 -10.60 9.00
C GLN A 785 -43.21 -12.00 9.36
N SER A 786 -42.70 -12.77 8.38
CA SER A 786 -42.09 -14.08 8.63
C SER A 786 -40.69 -14.04 9.25
N LEU A 787 -39.92 -12.96 9.06
CA LEU A 787 -38.64 -12.75 9.75
C LEU A 787 -38.83 -12.50 11.25
N TYR A 788 -39.90 -11.79 11.63
CA TYR A 788 -40.26 -11.56 13.03
C TYR A 788 -40.74 -12.86 13.73
N ILE A 789 -41.49 -13.71 13.02
CA ILE A 789 -41.99 -14.99 13.56
C ILE A 789 -40.85 -16.03 13.73
N ASN A 790 -39.80 -15.97 12.91
CA ASN A 790 -38.70 -16.93 12.93
C ASN A 790 -37.55 -16.60 13.89
N GLN A 791 -37.64 -15.54 14.71
CA GLN A 791 -36.67 -15.25 15.79
C GLN A 791 -36.55 -16.36 16.85
N GLY A 792 -37.36 -17.43 16.77
CA GLY A 792 -37.21 -18.65 17.56
C GLY A 792 -36.32 -19.76 16.95
N LYS A 793 -35.81 -19.62 15.72
CA LYS A 793 -34.94 -20.65 15.10
C LYS A 793 -33.80 -20.01 14.30
N THR A 794 -32.59 -20.18 14.83
CA THR A 794 -31.30 -19.91 14.18
C THR A 794 -31.25 -20.43 12.75
N PHE A 795 -31.13 -19.52 11.77
CA PHE A 795 -30.69 -19.84 10.41
C PHE A 795 -29.17 -20.00 10.40
N LEU A 796 -28.71 -21.21 10.72
CA LEU A 796 -27.40 -21.72 10.31
C LEU A 796 -27.68 -22.76 9.23
N ASN A 797 -27.47 -22.38 7.97
CA ASN A 797 -26.98 -23.22 6.86
C ASN A 797 -26.82 -22.38 5.59
#